data_AF-A0A2P4QS91-F1
#
_entry.id   AF-A0A2P4QS91-F1
#
_cell.length_a   1.000
_cell.length_b   1.000
_cell.length_c   1.000
_cell.angle_alpha   90.00
_cell.angle_beta   90.00
_cell.angle_gamma   90.00
#
_symmetry.space_group_name_H-M   'P 1'
#
loop_
_entity.id
_entity.type
_entity.pdbx_description
1 polymer ?
#
loop_
_entity_poly.entity_id
_entity_poly.type
_entity_poly.pdbx_seq_one_letter_code
_entity_poly.pdbx_strand_id
1 'polypeptide(L)'
;MDDVQDGIDIIVQIDDPRDPQSKRVLAKLNPGENLLNNRKKLEQNSKVKMNDTFSFTNKVGQIDNNNILAEIAKEDEERIILEKIINKEDRILYLKSEPDWKFLKDRHKLEYGITLTLEKANKKAFTIMEDCKMTEIVDGCKYSTIEIDSEEDQIMKNDLLLAADINTKVFVNLSTSFERSKITKSNCNANLACTISEYGKASLKFRLQPDVEFIKEVKDAIESKDPRNFKKIIEEYGQFIPTEITLGGRAYFKRSNISRHFSEENPKKLNISTGSQGSNIKIESNTENLINNINNSKRECFKLVGGQNLNINNFDEKVWAESLKDFRYWSCIKFKNPISIFQPLSENLRKQILLSIGKKILYTNTEDHKYFLVEYAKPRVFGLDIPENILKIIQNKDAGCSIFATVIDKKEKDIFNCQVIWSQNEDPRLVIHCIQKKFKQRKCKLRISWMVIGYDLNFDLSHSEFNIQLKVQNEYFKATGHQTIIKSLDLEDNSSVLCLGIPVLSKLNSSNDSLVINHHFFNDQNNEKIGLHAFSYCLEKNHYVNLPDFTFTILIISSYPNSDDYGILPIKNNNKIRNLINSIKHNPLKQQRPKFISLYSMGENCGLNFLKQKINQIKIKSIDTNCDQEDCVCKSKKKKSEINLKYAFLNPIEIKTVKRESPWLLRN
;
A
#
# COMPACT_ATOMS: atom_id res chain seq x y z
N MET A 1 -69.66 -9.91 -21.02
CA MET A 1 -69.55 -9.60 -19.58
C MET A 1 -68.48 -10.53 -19.08
N ASP A 2 -67.23 -10.08 -19.15
CA ASP A 2 -66.09 -10.85 -18.68
C ASP A 2 -65.89 -10.48 -17.22
N ASP A 3 -66.11 -11.46 -16.33
CA ASP A 3 -65.88 -11.31 -14.90
C ASP A 3 -64.39 -11.01 -14.68
N VAL A 4 -64.12 -9.77 -14.27
CA VAL A 4 -62.85 -9.41 -13.64
C VAL A 4 -62.81 -10.15 -12.31
N GLN A 5 -62.06 -11.24 -12.26
CA GLN A 5 -61.88 -12.02 -11.04
C GLN A 5 -61.15 -11.15 -10.01
N ASP A 6 -61.92 -10.56 -9.10
CA ASP A 6 -61.43 -9.71 -8.02
C ASP A 6 -60.38 -10.46 -7.18
N GLY A 7 -59.24 -9.81 -6.95
CA GLY A 7 -58.17 -10.37 -6.12
C GLY A 7 -58.67 -10.73 -4.71
N ILE A 8 -58.28 -11.91 -4.23
CA ILE A 8 -58.69 -12.44 -2.92
C ILE A 8 -57.55 -12.19 -1.91
N ASP A 9 -57.92 -11.95 -0.66
CA ASP A 9 -56.97 -11.87 0.44
C ASP A 9 -56.34 -13.25 0.73
N ILE A 10 -55.03 -13.32 0.55
CA ILE A 10 -54.19 -14.51 0.75
C ILE A 10 -53.11 -14.19 1.78
N ILE A 11 -52.86 -15.12 2.70
CA ILE A 11 -51.80 -14.99 3.69
C ILE A 11 -50.49 -15.43 3.04
N VAL A 12 -49.58 -14.50 2.84
CA VAL A 12 -48.21 -14.78 2.40
C VAL A 12 -47.37 -15.06 3.63
N GLN A 13 -46.92 -16.31 3.76
CA GLN A 13 -45.99 -16.79 4.77
C GLN A 13 -44.59 -16.82 4.15
N ILE A 14 -43.69 -16.02 4.70
CA ILE A 14 -42.27 -16.03 4.35
C ILE A 14 -41.53 -16.87 5.40
N ASP A 15 -40.78 -17.86 4.93
CA ASP A 15 -40.00 -18.82 5.71
C ASP A 15 -40.88 -19.71 6.63
N ASP A 16 -40.30 -20.77 7.21
CA ASP A 16 -41.04 -21.73 8.05
C ASP A 16 -41.67 -21.00 9.26
N PRO A 17 -42.95 -21.21 9.59
CA PRO A 17 -43.60 -20.58 10.76
C PRO A 17 -42.92 -20.85 12.11
N ARG A 18 -42.04 -21.85 12.20
CA ARG A 18 -41.22 -22.13 13.39
C ARG A 18 -39.88 -21.41 13.38
N ASP A 19 -39.51 -20.78 12.27
CA ASP A 19 -38.46 -19.79 12.25
C ASP A 19 -38.96 -18.57 13.06
N PRO A 20 -38.24 -18.17 14.13
CA PRO A 20 -38.57 -16.98 14.92
C PRO A 20 -38.71 -15.70 14.08
N GLN A 21 -38.18 -15.70 12.85
CA GLN A 21 -38.16 -14.56 11.94
C GLN A 21 -39.21 -14.64 10.83
N SER A 22 -40.06 -15.67 10.84
CA SER A 22 -41.09 -15.84 9.83
C SER A 22 -42.12 -14.72 9.84
N LYS A 23 -42.54 -14.30 8.64
CA LYS A 23 -43.41 -13.13 8.45
C LYS A 23 -44.71 -13.53 7.77
N ARG A 24 -45.84 -13.19 8.39
CA ARG A 24 -47.19 -13.31 7.82
C ARG A 24 -47.68 -11.96 7.33
N VAL A 25 -48.04 -11.89 6.04
CA VAL A 25 -48.57 -10.68 5.42
C VAL A 25 -49.82 -11.02 4.65
N LEU A 26 -50.90 -10.30 4.90
CA LEU A 26 -52.10 -10.39 4.06
C LEU A 26 -51.87 -9.60 2.76
N ALA A 27 -52.06 -10.24 1.60
CA ALA A 27 -51.92 -9.63 0.30
C ALA A 27 -53.09 -10.01 -0.61
N LYS A 28 -53.57 -9.05 -1.42
CA LYS A 28 -54.57 -9.31 -2.46
C LYS A 28 -53.89 -9.89 -3.70
N LEU A 29 -54.17 -11.14 -3.99
CA LEU A 29 -53.62 -11.88 -5.13
C LEU A 29 -54.74 -12.51 -5.96
N ASN A 30 -54.46 -12.86 -7.21
CA ASN A 30 -55.44 -13.51 -8.07
C ASN A 30 -55.10 -15.00 -8.22
N PRO A 31 -55.86 -15.92 -7.58
CA PRO A 31 -55.59 -17.35 -7.68
C PRO A 31 -55.62 -17.90 -9.11
N GLY A 32 -56.43 -17.31 -9.99
CA GLY A 32 -56.55 -17.73 -11.40
C GLY A 32 -55.40 -17.27 -12.30
N GLU A 33 -54.57 -16.35 -11.84
CA GLU A 33 -53.37 -15.90 -12.56
C GLU A 33 -52.17 -16.83 -12.30
N ASN A 34 -51.22 -16.83 -13.25
CA ASN A 34 -49.94 -17.51 -13.06
C ASN A 34 -49.08 -16.87 -11.96
N LEU A 35 -48.05 -17.59 -11.52
CA LEU A 35 -47.15 -17.13 -10.47
C LEU A 35 -46.37 -15.88 -10.91
N LEU A 36 -45.98 -15.78 -12.19
CA LEU A 36 -45.28 -14.60 -12.70
C LEU A 36 -46.10 -13.30 -12.53
N ASN A 37 -47.40 -13.33 -12.84
CA ASN A 37 -48.27 -12.17 -12.70
C ASN A 37 -48.54 -11.83 -11.22
N ASN A 38 -48.70 -12.85 -10.38
CA ASN A 38 -48.84 -12.65 -8.93
C ASN A 38 -47.54 -12.15 -8.29
N ARG A 39 -46.37 -12.56 -8.78
CA ARG A 39 -45.05 -12.03 -8.36
C ARG A 39 -44.98 -10.54 -8.57
N LYS A 40 -45.39 -10.02 -9.74
CA LYS A 40 -45.42 -8.56 -10.01
C LYS A 40 -46.27 -7.80 -8.98
N LYS A 41 -47.38 -8.38 -8.51
CA LYS A 41 -48.21 -7.79 -7.44
C LYS A 41 -47.49 -7.82 -6.07
N LEU A 42 -46.78 -8.92 -5.77
CA LEU A 42 -46.01 -9.08 -4.53
C LEU A 42 -44.73 -8.21 -4.48
N GLU A 43 -44.13 -7.90 -5.63
CA GLU A 43 -43.03 -6.94 -5.77
C GLU A 43 -43.47 -5.52 -5.35
N GLN A 44 -44.68 -5.11 -5.75
CA GLN A 44 -45.25 -3.80 -5.40
C GLN A 44 -45.82 -3.73 -3.98
N ASN A 45 -45.99 -4.87 -3.30
CA ASN A 45 -46.52 -4.92 -1.95
C ASN A 45 -45.49 -4.38 -0.95
N SER A 46 -45.83 -3.32 -0.22
CA SER A 46 -44.91 -2.64 0.71
C SER A 46 -44.43 -3.50 1.88
N LYS A 47 -45.16 -4.57 2.24
CA LYS A 47 -44.82 -5.48 3.35
C LYS A 47 -44.09 -6.73 2.88
N VAL A 48 -44.45 -7.30 1.74
CA VAL A 48 -43.78 -8.48 1.16
C VAL A 48 -42.49 -8.06 0.45
N LYS A 49 -42.55 -7.03 -0.41
CA LYS A 49 -41.44 -6.56 -1.25
C LYS A 49 -40.70 -7.72 -1.90
N MET A 50 -41.46 -8.57 -2.60
CA MET A 50 -40.90 -9.75 -3.24
C MET A 50 -39.81 -9.31 -4.23
N ASN A 51 -38.74 -10.10 -4.32
CA ASN A 51 -37.63 -9.89 -5.23
C ASN A 51 -37.05 -11.27 -5.61
N ASP A 52 -35.88 -11.27 -6.23
CA ASP A 52 -35.23 -12.48 -6.70
C ASP A 52 -34.76 -13.46 -5.61
N THR A 53 -34.72 -13.05 -4.33
CA THR A 53 -34.36 -13.94 -3.19
C THR A 53 -35.52 -14.82 -2.74
N PHE A 54 -36.71 -14.66 -3.31
CA PHE A 54 -37.90 -15.42 -2.94
C PHE A 54 -38.28 -16.42 -4.02
N SER A 55 -38.45 -17.67 -3.60
CA SER A 55 -39.02 -18.74 -4.41
C SER A 55 -40.44 -19.04 -3.93
N PHE A 56 -41.37 -19.22 -4.87
CA PHE A 56 -42.65 -19.84 -4.53
C PHE A 56 -42.41 -21.27 -4.11
N THR A 57 -43.17 -21.73 -3.12
CA THR A 57 -43.12 -23.12 -2.69
C THR A 57 -44.48 -23.77 -2.73
N ASN A 58 -44.48 -25.04 -3.09
CA ASN A 58 -45.66 -25.90 -3.03
C ASN A 58 -45.59 -26.78 -1.78
N LYS A 59 -46.69 -26.87 -1.04
CA LYS A 59 -46.78 -27.78 0.11
C LYS A 59 -47.04 -29.20 -0.39
N VAL A 60 -46.05 -30.08 -0.26
CA VAL A 60 -46.09 -31.46 -0.76
C VAL A 60 -46.53 -32.45 0.34
N GLY A 61 -46.39 -32.09 1.61
CA GLY A 61 -46.80 -32.95 2.72
C GLY A 61 -46.50 -32.35 4.09
N GLN A 62 -46.62 -33.19 5.13
CA GLN A 62 -46.32 -32.83 6.51
C GLN A 62 -45.69 -34.04 7.23
N ILE A 63 -44.55 -33.85 7.90
CA ILE A 63 -43.90 -34.85 8.77
C ILE A 63 -43.65 -34.20 10.13
N ASP A 64 -44.07 -34.83 11.22
CA ASP A 64 -43.84 -34.37 12.61
C ASP A 64 -44.20 -32.90 12.83
N ASN A 65 -45.36 -32.47 12.30
CA ASN A 65 -45.84 -31.08 12.27
C ASN A 65 -45.02 -30.09 11.41
N ASN A 66 -44.09 -30.55 10.58
CA ASN A 66 -43.31 -29.73 9.64
C ASN A 66 -43.92 -29.78 8.25
N ASN A 67 -44.19 -28.63 7.64
CA ASN A 67 -44.58 -28.57 6.24
C ASN A 67 -43.39 -28.95 5.35
N ILE A 68 -43.58 -29.92 4.46
CA ILE A 68 -42.62 -30.21 3.40
C ILE A 68 -42.94 -29.29 2.24
N LEU A 69 -42.04 -28.34 1.98
CA LEU A 69 -42.17 -27.35 0.92
C LEU A 69 -41.21 -27.72 -0.22
N ALA A 70 -41.75 -27.84 -1.43
CA ALA A 70 -40.95 -27.96 -2.66
C ALA A 70 -40.85 -26.60 -3.33
N GLU A 71 -39.64 -26.17 -3.66
CA GLU A 71 -39.41 -24.94 -4.40
C GLU A 71 -39.82 -25.07 -5.86
N ILE A 72 -40.36 -23.99 -6.40
CA ILE A 72 -40.77 -23.89 -7.78
C ILE A 72 -39.67 -23.12 -8.52
N ALA A 73 -39.15 -23.71 -9.59
CA ALA A 73 -38.16 -23.07 -10.45
C ALA A 73 -38.75 -21.82 -11.12
N LYS A 74 -37.93 -20.77 -11.29
CA LYS A 74 -38.41 -19.48 -11.82
C LYS A 74 -38.99 -19.61 -13.23
N GLU A 75 -38.40 -20.46 -14.07
CA GLU A 75 -38.88 -20.74 -15.43
C GLU A 75 -40.29 -21.36 -15.49
N ASP A 76 -40.75 -21.97 -14.39
CA ASP A 76 -42.08 -22.59 -14.33
C ASP A 76 -43.17 -21.62 -13.83
N GLU A 77 -42.80 -20.43 -13.36
CA GLU A 77 -43.75 -19.44 -12.82
C GLU A 77 -44.74 -18.92 -13.87
N GLU A 78 -44.38 -18.96 -15.15
CA GLU A 78 -45.27 -18.58 -16.25
C GLU A 78 -46.38 -19.61 -16.49
N ARG A 79 -46.13 -20.88 -16.13
CA ARG A 79 -46.98 -22.03 -16.45
C ARG A 79 -47.84 -22.46 -15.27
N ILE A 80 -47.38 -22.22 -14.04
CA ILE A 80 -48.08 -22.62 -12.82
C ILE A 80 -49.06 -21.52 -12.41
N ILE A 81 -50.31 -21.93 -12.16
CA ILE A 81 -51.38 -21.07 -11.64
C ILE A 81 -51.31 -21.04 -10.12
N LEU A 82 -51.51 -19.86 -9.51
CA LEU A 82 -51.39 -19.67 -8.06
C LEU A 82 -52.31 -20.59 -7.25
N GLU A 83 -53.53 -20.84 -7.72
CA GLU A 83 -54.48 -21.77 -7.09
C GLU A 83 -53.92 -23.19 -6.89
N LYS A 84 -52.98 -23.64 -7.73
CA LYS A 84 -52.39 -24.98 -7.60
C LYS A 84 -51.47 -25.15 -6.40
N ILE A 85 -50.99 -24.06 -5.81
CA ILE A 85 -49.96 -24.08 -4.76
C ILE A 85 -50.45 -23.51 -3.43
N ILE A 86 -51.59 -22.81 -3.42
CA ILE A 86 -52.20 -22.27 -2.21
C ILE A 86 -52.88 -23.40 -1.42
N ASN A 87 -52.67 -23.43 -0.11
CA ASN A 87 -53.44 -24.31 0.76
C ASN A 87 -54.92 -23.87 0.77
N LYS A 88 -55.84 -24.71 0.27
CA LYS A 88 -57.26 -24.37 0.11
C LYS A 88 -57.98 -24.07 1.43
N GLU A 89 -57.51 -24.65 2.54
CA GLU A 89 -58.14 -24.51 3.86
C GLU A 89 -57.80 -23.14 4.50
N ASP A 90 -56.52 -22.77 4.51
CA ASP A 90 -56.04 -21.57 5.21
C ASP A 90 -55.72 -20.38 4.29
N ARG A 91 -55.81 -20.57 2.96
CA ARG A 91 -55.39 -19.60 1.94
C ARG A 91 -53.98 -19.06 2.19
N ILE A 92 -53.05 -19.96 2.55
CA ILE A 92 -51.65 -19.62 2.79
C ILE A 92 -50.83 -19.91 1.54
N LEU A 93 -50.06 -18.90 1.13
CA LEU A 93 -48.99 -18.99 0.14
C LEU A 93 -47.65 -19.01 0.87
N TYR A 94 -46.84 -20.04 0.63
CA TYR A 94 -45.52 -20.17 1.24
C TYR A 94 -44.42 -19.67 0.28
N LEU A 95 -43.59 -18.77 0.77
CA LEU A 95 -42.38 -18.29 0.11
C LEU A 95 -41.17 -18.73 0.91
N LYS A 96 -40.15 -19.27 0.22
CA LYS A 96 -38.84 -19.53 0.81
C LYS A 96 -37.90 -18.39 0.44
N SER A 97 -37.16 -17.87 1.41
CA SER A 97 -36.09 -16.91 1.13
C SER A 97 -34.72 -17.60 1.13
N GLU A 98 -33.92 -17.31 0.11
CA GLU A 98 -32.53 -17.78 0.01
C GLU A 98 -31.60 -16.64 -0.39
N PRO A 99 -30.34 -16.64 0.09
CA PRO A 99 -29.40 -15.60 -0.24
C PRO A 99 -29.03 -15.66 -1.73
N ASP A 100 -29.36 -14.60 -2.46
CA ASP A 100 -28.87 -14.38 -3.82
C ASP A 100 -27.72 -13.37 -3.84
N TRP A 101 -26.71 -13.63 -4.67
CA TRP A 101 -25.55 -12.78 -4.76
C TRP A 101 -25.88 -11.40 -5.35
N LYS A 102 -26.89 -11.26 -6.22
CA LYS A 102 -27.29 -9.94 -6.76
C LYS A 102 -27.94 -9.10 -5.67
N PHE A 103 -28.80 -9.70 -4.85
CA PHE A 103 -29.33 -9.02 -3.67
C PHE A 103 -28.22 -8.55 -2.72
N LEU A 104 -27.25 -9.43 -2.41
CA LEU A 104 -26.13 -9.09 -1.53
C LEU A 104 -25.22 -8.03 -2.15
N LYS A 105 -25.04 -8.06 -3.48
CA LYS A 105 -24.31 -7.05 -4.25
C LYS A 105 -24.91 -5.67 -4.07
N ASP A 106 -26.21 -5.52 -4.30
CA ASP A 106 -26.89 -4.22 -4.25
C ASP A 106 -26.96 -3.70 -2.82
N ARG A 107 -27.35 -4.57 -1.88
CA ARG A 107 -27.40 -4.27 -0.44
C ARG A 107 -26.05 -3.76 0.07
N HIS A 108 -24.96 -4.41 -0.31
CA HIS A 108 -23.63 -4.06 0.14
C HIS A 108 -22.88 -3.14 -0.82
N LYS A 109 -23.50 -2.64 -1.90
CA LYS A 109 -22.88 -1.75 -2.89
C LYS A 109 -21.50 -2.26 -3.34
N LEU A 110 -21.39 -3.54 -3.68
CA LEU A 110 -20.09 -4.19 -3.95
C LEU A 110 -19.40 -3.70 -5.24
N GLU A 111 -20.14 -2.98 -6.08
CA GLU A 111 -19.67 -2.35 -7.32
C GLU A 111 -19.02 -0.97 -7.11
N TYR A 112 -19.00 -0.50 -5.86
CA TYR A 112 -18.41 0.77 -5.45
C TYR A 112 -17.04 0.50 -4.84
N GLY A 113 -16.06 1.35 -5.17
CA GLY A 113 -14.76 1.28 -4.52
C GLY A 113 -14.85 1.67 -3.04
N ILE A 114 -13.74 1.48 -2.37
CA ILE A 114 -13.57 1.70 -0.93
C ILE A 114 -12.49 2.75 -0.72
N THR A 115 -12.75 3.74 0.12
CA THR A 115 -11.83 4.83 0.46
C THR A 115 -10.75 4.36 1.46
N LEU A 116 -9.76 5.22 1.75
CA LEU A 116 -8.78 4.98 2.81
C LEU A 116 -9.42 4.83 4.20
N THR A 117 -10.58 5.45 4.43
CA THR A 117 -11.37 5.37 5.67
C THR A 117 -12.25 4.11 5.72
N LEU A 118 -12.14 3.23 4.71
CA LEU A 118 -13.02 2.07 4.50
C LEU A 118 -14.50 2.39 4.31
N GLU A 119 -14.79 3.63 3.90
CA GLU A 119 -16.12 4.01 3.50
C GLU A 119 -16.34 3.62 2.04
N LYS A 120 -17.59 3.33 1.70
CA LYS A 120 -17.97 3.10 0.31
C LYS A 120 -17.88 4.42 -0.44
N ALA A 121 -17.36 4.35 -1.65
CA ALA A 121 -17.27 5.48 -2.54
C ALA A 121 -18.65 6.07 -2.87
N ASN A 122 -18.64 7.33 -3.30
CA ASN A 122 -19.86 8.05 -3.70
C ASN A 122 -20.37 7.53 -5.05
N LYS A 123 -19.46 7.19 -5.95
CA LYS A 123 -19.77 6.71 -7.30
C LYS A 123 -19.43 5.24 -7.50
N LYS A 124 -20.22 4.59 -8.37
CA LYS A 124 -20.03 3.21 -8.80
C LYS A 124 -18.89 3.17 -9.82
N ALA A 125 -17.88 2.35 -9.60
CA ALA A 125 -16.72 2.27 -10.49
C ALA A 125 -16.77 1.04 -11.42
N PHE A 126 -17.53 0.00 -11.04
CA PHE A 126 -17.51 -1.29 -11.72
C PHE A 126 -18.91 -1.89 -11.82
N THR A 127 -19.02 -2.94 -12.63
CA THR A 127 -20.14 -3.88 -12.65
C THR A 127 -19.59 -5.27 -12.36
N ILE A 128 -20.24 -6.02 -11.47
CA ILE A 128 -19.88 -7.42 -11.21
C ILE A 128 -20.41 -8.28 -12.35
N MET A 129 -19.53 -9.11 -12.92
CA MET A 129 -19.88 -10.03 -13.99
C MET A 129 -20.80 -11.17 -13.49
N GLU A 130 -21.60 -11.75 -14.38
CA GLU A 130 -22.61 -12.77 -14.04
C GLU A 130 -22.02 -14.07 -13.49
N ASP A 131 -20.73 -14.32 -13.67
CA ASP A 131 -20.02 -15.50 -13.17
C ASP A 131 -19.57 -15.39 -11.70
N CYS A 132 -20.21 -14.52 -10.92
CA CYS A 132 -19.99 -14.39 -9.49
C CYS A 132 -20.19 -15.74 -8.80
N LYS A 133 -19.20 -16.17 -8.04
CA LYS A 133 -19.25 -17.43 -7.28
C LYS A 133 -19.59 -17.12 -5.84
N MET A 134 -20.72 -17.64 -5.41
CA MET A 134 -21.13 -17.65 -4.00
C MET A 134 -20.81 -19.02 -3.39
N THR A 135 -20.18 -19.01 -2.23
CA THR A 135 -19.84 -20.22 -1.49
C THR A 135 -20.30 -20.07 -0.05
N GLU A 136 -21.11 -21.00 0.43
CA GLU A 136 -21.54 -21.04 1.82
C GLU A 136 -20.36 -21.40 2.74
N ILE A 137 -20.32 -20.79 3.92
CA ILE A 137 -19.34 -21.07 4.95
C ILE A 137 -20.08 -21.76 6.10
N VAL A 138 -19.78 -23.05 6.29
CA VAL A 138 -20.43 -23.89 7.31
C VAL A 138 -19.66 -23.87 8.64
N ASP A 139 -18.59 -23.08 8.72
CA ASP A 139 -17.79 -22.94 9.94
C ASP A 139 -18.59 -22.26 11.06
N GLY A 140 -18.45 -22.78 12.28
CA GLY A 140 -18.98 -22.13 13.48
C GLY A 140 -18.28 -20.81 13.82
N CYS A 141 -18.61 -20.25 14.98
CA CYS A 141 -17.96 -19.04 15.47
C CYS A 141 -16.43 -19.21 15.56
N LYS A 142 -15.69 -18.27 15.00
CA LYS A 142 -14.24 -18.16 15.16
C LYS A 142 -13.92 -17.05 16.15
N TYR A 143 -13.14 -17.39 17.17
CA TYR A 143 -12.62 -16.41 18.12
C TYR A 143 -11.16 -16.10 17.82
N SER A 144 -10.83 -14.81 17.79
CA SER A 144 -9.44 -14.34 17.71
C SER A 144 -9.17 -13.28 18.75
N THR A 145 -7.91 -13.14 19.16
CA THR A 145 -7.46 -12.10 20.10
C THR A 145 -6.34 -11.30 19.48
N ILE A 146 -6.40 -9.99 19.64
CA ILE A 146 -5.44 -9.04 19.09
C ILE A 146 -4.96 -8.15 20.23
N GLU A 147 -3.65 -8.02 20.35
CA GLU A 147 -3.02 -7.07 21.28
C GLU A 147 -3.02 -5.68 20.65
N ILE A 148 -3.51 -4.69 21.39
CA ILE A 148 -3.59 -3.29 20.98
C ILE A 148 -2.73 -2.48 21.94
N ASP A 149 -1.70 -1.82 21.40
CA ASP A 149 -0.92 -0.83 22.14
C ASP A 149 -1.81 0.39 22.43
N SER A 150 -1.78 0.89 23.66
CA SER A 150 -2.82 1.80 24.16
C SER A 150 -2.86 3.14 23.42
N GLU A 151 -3.95 3.37 22.69
CA GLU A 151 -4.60 4.66 22.43
C GLU A 151 -6.06 4.31 22.05
N GLU A 152 -7.05 4.90 22.71
CA GLU A 152 -8.47 4.61 22.45
C GLU A 152 -8.88 4.94 21.00
N ASP A 153 -8.14 5.87 20.36
CA ASP A 153 -8.23 6.19 18.92
C ASP A 153 -7.66 5.11 17.99
N GLN A 154 -6.82 4.17 18.49
CA GLN A 154 -6.25 3.09 17.66
C GLN A 154 -7.20 1.91 17.45
N ILE A 155 -8.18 1.71 18.34
CA ILE A 155 -9.14 0.61 18.24
C ILE A 155 -10.10 0.84 17.06
N MET A 156 -10.53 2.08 16.87
CA MET A 156 -11.31 2.52 15.69
C MET A 156 -10.44 2.54 14.41
N LYS A 157 -9.12 2.80 14.53
CA LYS A 157 -8.15 2.67 13.41
C LYS A 157 -7.90 1.21 13.01
N ASN A 158 -8.02 0.25 13.92
CA ASN A 158 -7.75 -1.18 13.68
C ASN A 158 -8.96 -1.96 13.12
N ASP A 159 -10.17 -1.40 13.20
CA ASP A 159 -11.30 -1.86 12.37
C ASP A 159 -10.92 -1.97 10.88
N LEU A 160 -9.99 -1.12 10.44
CA LEU A 160 -9.51 -1.05 9.07
C LEU A 160 -8.56 -2.18 8.64
N LEU A 161 -7.83 -2.79 9.58
CA LEU A 161 -6.86 -3.84 9.28
C LEU A 161 -7.47 -5.24 9.36
N LEU A 162 -8.59 -5.39 10.06
CA LEU A 162 -9.14 -6.69 10.47
C LEU A 162 -10.34 -7.11 9.64
N ALA A 163 -11.08 -6.15 9.05
CA ALA A 163 -12.11 -6.42 8.05
C ALA A 163 -11.55 -6.93 6.73
N ALA A 164 -10.29 -7.36 6.69
CA ALA A 164 -9.67 -7.89 5.52
C ALA A 164 -8.62 -8.90 5.99
N ASP A 165 -8.65 -10.14 5.49
CA ASP A 165 -7.62 -11.14 5.79
C ASP A 165 -6.32 -10.72 5.08
N ILE A 166 -5.64 -9.69 5.59
CA ILE A 166 -4.61 -8.99 4.83
C ILE A 166 -3.21 -9.30 5.32
N ASN A 167 -2.59 -10.20 4.57
CA ASN A 167 -1.14 -10.30 4.38
C ASN A 167 -0.67 -9.45 3.15
N THR A 168 -1.44 -8.44 2.74
CA THR A 168 -1.17 -7.61 1.54
C THR A 168 -0.51 -6.27 1.92
N LYS A 169 0.54 -5.92 1.17
CA LYS A 169 1.39 -4.73 1.34
C LYS A 169 0.63 -3.40 1.34
N VAL A 170 -0.52 -3.36 0.66
CA VAL A 170 -1.37 -2.17 0.49
C VAL A 170 -1.83 -1.63 1.85
N PHE A 171 -2.29 -2.52 2.75
CA PHE A 171 -2.77 -2.08 4.07
C PHE A 171 -1.67 -1.97 5.11
N VAL A 172 -0.55 -2.67 4.94
CA VAL A 172 0.65 -2.45 5.76
C VAL A 172 1.15 -1.01 5.57
N ASN A 173 1.17 -0.48 4.35
CA ASN A 173 1.50 0.93 4.09
C ASN A 173 0.46 1.92 4.66
N LEU A 174 -0.82 1.53 4.73
CA LEU A 174 -1.88 2.28 5.42
C LEU A 174 -1.67 2.31 6.95
N SER A 175 -1.34 1.18 7.59
CA SER A 175 -1.06 1.16 9.03
C SER A 175 0.09 2.12 9.41
N THR A 176 1.10 2.25 8.53
CA THR A 176 2.20 3.20 8.72
C THR A 176 1.84 4.67 8.47
N SER A 177 0.74 4.97 7.76
CA SER A 177 0.30 6.35 7.51
C SER A 177 -0.38 6.97 8.73
N PHE A 178 -1.12 6.16 9.51
CA PHE A 178 -1.78 6.59 10.74
C PHE A 178 -0.83 6.76 11.93
N GLU A 179 0.37 6.16 11.90
CA GLU A 179 1.44 6.41 12.90
C GLU A 179 2.05 7.83 12.80
N ARG A 180 1.78 8.59 11.73
CA ARG A 180 2.41 9.92 11.52
C ARG A 180 1.74 11.08 12.26
N SER A 181 0.57 10.89 12.90
CA SER A 181 0.03 11.93 13.78
C SER A 181 0.85 11.97 15.06
N LYS A 182 1.66 13.03 15.23
CA LYS A 182 2.44 13.30 16.45
C LYS A 182 1.52 13.32 17.67
N ILE A 183 1.47 12.21 18.39
CA ILE A 183 1.08 12.19 19.78
C ILE A 183 2.34 11.88 20.57
N THR A 184 2.73 12.81 21.42
CA THR A 184 3.76 12.60 22.44
C THR A 184 3.38 11.38 23.25
N LYS A 185 4.18 10.31 23.19
CA LYS A 185 4.06 9.12 24.04
C LYS A 185 3.90 9.58 25.50
N SER A 186 2.67 9.55 26.01
CA SER A 186 2.45 9.40 27.44
C SER A 186 2.71 7.93 27.76
N ASN A 187 3.52 7.68 28.79
CA ASN A 187 3.78 6.33 29.28
C ASN A 187 2.49 5.75 29.88
N CYS A 188 1.62 5.19 29.05
CA CYS A 188 0.51 4.36 29.46
C CYS A 188 0.85 2.91 29.09
N ASN A 189 1.51 2.18 29.98
CA ASN A 189 1.76 0.74 29.80
C ASN A 189 0.49 -0.05 30.19
N ALA A 190 -0.53 -0.02 29.34
CA ALA A 190 -1.67 -0.91 29.46
C ALA A 190 -2.03 -1.49 28.09
N ASN A 191 -1.37 -2.59 27.71
CA ASN A 191 -1.74 -3.34 26.51
C ASN A 191 -3.20 -3.80 26.65
N LEU A 192 -4.09 -3.29 25.79
CA LEU A 192 -5.49 -3.70 25.74
C LEU A 192 -5.58 -4.89 24.78
N ALA A 193 -6.09 -6.02 25.24
CA ALA A 193 -6.41 -7.13 24.35
C ALA A 193 -7.86 -6.99 23.85
N CYS A 194 -8.07 -7.04 22.55
CA CYS A 194 -9.40 -7.10 21.93
C CYS A 194 -9.69 -8.55 21.53
N THR A 195 -10.87 -9.06 21.92
CA THR A 195 -11.37 -10.35 21.43
C THR A 195 -12.38 -10.10 20.33
N ILE A 196 -12.31 -10.89 19.26
CA ILE A 196 -13.22 -10.82 18.13
C ILE A 196 -13.96 -12.14 18.03
N SER A 197 -15.29 -12.07 17.92
CA SER A 197 -16.16 -13.17 17.53
C SER A 197 -16.55 -12.97 16.07
N GLU A 198 -16.26 -13.94 15.21
CA GLU A 198 -16.53 -13.89 13.78
C GLU A 198 -17.39 -15.08 13.35
N TYR A 199 -18.49 -14.78 12.67
CA TYR A 199 -19.37 -15.75 12.03
C TYR A 199 -19.39 -15.50 10.52
N GLY A 200 -18.60 -16.25 9.77
CA GLY A 200 -18.67 -16.27 8.31
C GLY A 200 -19.87 -17.11 7.84
N LYS A 201 -20.64 -16.57 6.89
CA LYS A 201 -21.83 -17.23 6.34
C LYS A 201 -21.71 -17.53 4.86
N ALA A 202 -21.14 -16.60 4.11
CA ALA A 202 -20.88 -16.80 2.70
C ALA A 202 -19.64 -16.04 2.24
N SER A 203 -19.02 -16.52 1.17
CA SER A 203 -18.02 -15.78 0.43
C SER A 203 -18.52 -15.51 -0.98
N LEU A 204 -18.31 -14.29 -1.46
CA LEU A 204 -18.56 -13.90 -2.85
C LEU A 204 -17.22 -13.63 -3.52
N LYS A 205 -16.94 -14.32 -4.61
CA LYS A 205 -15.76 -14.11 -5.45
C LYS A 205 -16.22 -13.71 -6.85
N PHE A 206 -15.75 -12.56 -7.32
CA PHE A 206 -16.28 -11.95 -8.54
C PHE A 206 -15.20 -11.32 -9.42
N ARG A 207 -15.54 -11.19 -10.71
CA ARG A 207 -14.79 -10.40 -11.69
C ARG A 207 -15.46 -9.05 -11.88
N LEU A 208 -14.65 -8.04 -12.13
CA LEU A 208 -15.06 -6.65 -12.21
C LEU A 208 -14.89 -6.15 -13.64
N GLN A 209 -15.95 -5.55 -14.18
CA GLN A 209 -15.90 -4.80 -15.43
C GLN A 209 -15.98 -3.30 -15.12
N PRO A 210 -15.00 -2.47 -15.55
CA PRO A 210 -15.05 -1.03 -15.27
C PRO A 210 -16.27 -0.37 -15.92
N ASP A 211 -16.89 0.55 -15.19
CA ASP A 211 -18.03 1.34 -15.67
C ASP A 211 -17.58 2.35 -16.74
N VAL A 212 -18.46 2.65 -17.70
CA VAL A 212 -18.17 3.56 -18.81
C VAL A 212 -17.93 4.99 -18.31
N GLU A 213 -18.65 5.44 -17.29
CA GLU A 213 -18.46 6.77 -16.69
C GLU A 213 -17.09 6.86 -16.01
N PHE A 214 -16.72 5.83 -15.26
CA PHE A 214 -15.41 5.73 -14.62
C PHE A 214 -14.27 5.75 -15.65
N ILE A 215 -14.36 4.96 -16.73
CA ILE A 215 -13.36 4.96 -17.81
C ILE A 215 -13.25 6.35 -18.44
N LYS A 216 -14.38 7.04 -18.65
CA LYS A 216 -14.39 8.39 -19.21
C LYS A 216 -13.65 9.38 -18.32
N GLU A 217 -13.97 9.43 -17.02
CA GLU A 217 -13.28 10.34 -16.09
C GLU A 217 -11.78 10.06 -16.00
N VAL A 218 -11.37 8.79 -16.07
CA VAL A 218 -9.95 8.41 -16.14
C VAL A 218 -9.28 8.96 -17.40
N LYS A 219 -9.93 8.87 -18.57
CA LYS A 219 -9.41 9.45 -19.82
C LYS A 219 -9.31 10.96 -19.74
N ASP A 220 -10.34 11.62 -19.20
CA ASP A 220 -10.35 13.08 -19.02
C ASP A 220 -9.20 13.52 -18.10
N ALA A 221 -8.89 12.76 -17.04
CA ALA A 221 -7.74 13.02 -16.17
C ALA A 221 -6.38 12.77 -16.83
N ILE A 222 -6.28 11.82 -17.77
CA ILE A 222 -5.07 11.61 -18.57
C ILE A 222 -4.87 12.80 -19.52
N GLU A 223 -5.92 13.23 -20.22
CA GLU A 223 -5.89 14.32 -21.19
C GLU A 223 -5.55 15.67 -20.56
N SER A 224 -5.95 15.89 -19.30
CA SER A 224 -5.65 17.13 -18.59
C SER A 224 -4.15 17.33 -18.29
N LYS A 225 -3.32 16.27 -18.39
CA LYS A 225 -1.90 16.26 -18.02
C LYS A 225 -1.61 16.74 -16.58
N ASP A 226 -2.62 16.74 -15.73
CA ASP A 226 -2.53 17.18 -14.34
C ASP A 226 -2.79 15.99 -13.41
N PRO A 227 -1.74 15.42 -12.80
CA PRO A 227 -1.88 14.24 -11.95
C PRO A 227 -2.84 14.46 -10.76
N ARG A 228 -3.11 15.71 -10.35
CA ARG A 228 -4.06 16.02 -9.27
C ARG A 228 -5.50 15.61 -9.59
N ASN A 229 -5.85 15.43 -10.87
CA ASN A 229 -7.18 14.95 -11.24
C ASN A 229 -7.40 13.47 -10.88
N PHE A 230 -6.34 12.64 -10.81
CA PHE A 230 -6.49 11.27 -10.27
C PHE A 230 -6.83 11.25 -8.79
N LYS A 231 -6.46 12.29 -8.03
CA LYS A 231 -6.87 12.43 -6.63
C LYS A 231 -8.39 12.54 -6.51
N LYS A 232 -9.00 13.38 -7.36
CA LYS A 232 -10.46 13.55 -7.41
C LYS A 232 -11.16 12.24 -7.75
N ILE A 233 -10.62 11.49 -8.72
CA ILE A 233 -11.14 10.16 -9.07
C ILE A 233 -11.13 9.23 -7.85
N ILE A 234 -10.03 9.20 -7.08
CA ILE A 234 -9.94 8.38 -5.86
C ILE A 234 -10.94 8.85 -4.79
N GLU A 235 -11.13 10.16 -4.64
CA GLU A 235 -12.09 10.74 -3.68
C GLU A 235 -13.54 10.35 -4.04
N GLU A 236 -13.89 10.29 -5.33
CA GLU A 236 -15.25 9.98 -5.81
C GLU A 236 -15.55 8.47 -5.94
N TYR A 237 -14.60 7.70 -6.49
CA TYR A 237 -14.76 6.28 -6.81
C TYR A 237 -14.10 5.34 -5.81
N GLY A 238 -13.41 5.88 -4.80
CA GLY A 238 -12.64 5.11 -3.83
C GLY A 238 -11.23 4.79 -4.32
N GLN A 239 -10.40 4.22 -3.45
CA GLN A 239 -9.01 3.90 -3.76
C GLN A 239 -8.83 2.43 -4.16
N PHE A 240 -9.57 1.54 -3.52
CA PHE A 240 -9.43 0.11 -3.70
C PHE A 240 -10.76 -0.57 -3.95
N ILE A 241 -10.72 -1.77 -4.53
CA ILE A 241 -11.88 -2.64 -4.65
C ILE A 241 -11.48 -4.09 -4.34
N PRO A 242 -12.22 -4.81 -3.48
CA PRO A 242 -12.00 -6.23 -3.25
C PRO A 242 -12.41 -7.05 -4.48
N THR A 243 -11.78 -8.22 -4.65
CA THR A 243 -12.20 -9.22 -5.66
C THR A 243 -12.87 -10.43 -5.03
N GLU A 244 -12.80 -10.53 -3.71
CA GLU A 244 -13.52 -11.51 -2.91
C GLU A 244 -13.92 -10.88 -1.58
N ILE A 245 -15.11 -11.20 -1.08
CA ILE A 245 -15.58 -10.77 0.24
C ILE A 245 -16.13 -11.94 1.03
N THR A 246 -16.15 -11.78 2.35
CA THR A 246 -16.87 -12.65 3.27
C THR A 246 -17.98 -11.88 3.96
N LEU A 247 -19.17 -12.46 3.95
CA LEU A 247 -20.38 -11.95 4.54
C LEU A 247 -20.73 -12.72 5.80
N GLY A 248 -21.30 -12.03 6.78
CA GLY A 248 -21.75 -12.63 8.03
C GLY A 248 -21.83 -11.60 9.14
N GLY A 249 -21.36 -11.97 10.33
CA GLY A 249 -21.34 -11.09 11.50
C GLY A 249 -19.99 -11.08 12.22
N ARG A 250 -19.62 -9.93 12.78
CA ARG A 250 -18.48 -9.78 13.68
C ARG A 250 -18.81 -8.92 14.91
N ALA A 251 -18.42 -9.39 16.10
CA ALA A 251 -18.55 -8.66 17.37
C ALA A 251 -17.18 -8.43 18.02
N TYR A 252 -16.99 -7.25 18.61
CA TYR A 252 -15.72 -6.82 19.21
C TYR A 252 -15.87 -6.57 20.71
N PHE A 253 -14.96 -7.15 21.50
CA PHE A 253 -15.02 -7.10 22.96
C PHE A 253 -13.73 -6.52 23.55
N LYS A 254 -13.88 -5.56 24.48
CA LYS A 254 -12.76 -5.07 25.29
C LYS A 254 -12.41 -6.09 26.37
N ARG A 255 -11.11 -6.36 26.57
CA ARG A 255 -10.63 -7.07 27.77
C ARG A 255 -10.20 -6.03 28.80
N SER A 256 -10.93 -5.95 29.90
CA SER A 256 -10.48 -5.19 31.08
C SER A 256 -9.33 -5.95 31.72
N ASN A 257 -8.11 -5.39 31.72
CA ASN A 257 -7.06 -5.87 32.61
C ASN A 257 -7.51 -5.58 34.05
N ILE A 258 -8.06 -6.57 34.73
CA ILE A 258 -8.15 -6.51 36.18
C ILE A 258 -6.70 -6.46 36.65
N SER A 259 -6.27 -5.30 37.15
CA SER A 259 -5.05 -5.15 37.93
C SER A 259 -5.03 -6.25 39.00
N ARG A 260 -4.25 -7.30 38.77
CA ARG A 260 -3.77 -8.16 39.84
C ARG A 260 -2.64 -7.39 40.51
N HIS A 261 -3.01 -6.44 41.37
CA HIS A 261 -2.26 -6.32 42.61
C HIS A 261 -2.46 -7.64 43.35
N PHE A 262 -1.61 -8.63 43.05
CA PHE A 262 -1.29 -9.61 44.06
C PHE A 262 -0.54 -8.81 45.14
N SER A 263 -1.27 -8.40 46.17
CA SER A 263 -0.65 -8.28 47.48
C SER A 263 0.02 -9.62 47.77
N GLU A 264 1.31 -9.59 48.03
CA GLU A 264 2.08 -10.70 48.55
C GLU A 264 1.42 -11.23 49.83
N GLU A 265 0.61 -12.27 49.72
CA GLU A 265 0.31 -13.13 50.86
C GLU A 265 0.68 -14.57 50.49
N ASN A 266 1.71 -15.04 51.17
CA ASN A 266 2.33 -16.35 51.02
C ASN A 266 1.31 -17.48 50.98
N PRO A 267 1.42 -18.45 50.04
CA PRO A 267 0.64 -19.68 50.12
C PRO A 267 1.11 -20.49 51.33
N LYS A 268 0.24 -20.60 52.35
CA LYS A 268 0.43 -21.53 53.47
C LYS A 268 0.48 -22.95 52.92
N LYS A 269 1.67 -23.54 53.04
CA LYS A 269 2.03 -24.93 52.85
C LYS A 269 1.04 -25.85 53.60
N LEU A 270 0.26 -26.64 52.88
CA LEU A 270 -0.41 -27.82 53.44
C LEU A 270 0.33 -29.06 52.96
N ASN A 271 1.15 -29.62 53.84
CA ASN A 271 1.77 -30.94 53.68
C ASN A 271 0.72 -32.02 53.95
N ILE A 272 0.54 -32.98 53.04
CA ILE A 272 0.13 -34.33 53.40
C ILE A 272 0.98 -35.31 52.59
N SER A 273 1.73 -36.14 53.32
CA SER A 273 2.62 -37.18 52.82
C SER A 273 1.89 -38.52 52.67
N THR A 274 2.29 -39.25 51.62
CA THR A 274 2.47 -40.72 51.51
C THR A 274 1.30 -41.66 51.84
N GLY A 275 0.90 -42.46 50.84
CA GLY A 275 0.21 -43.73 51.08
C GLY A 275 -0.29 -44.46 49.82
N SER A 276 0.55 -45.34 49.27
CA SER A 276 0.22 -46.62 48.59
C SER A 276 -0.60 -46.69 47.27
N GLN A 277 0.05 -47.35 46.29
CA GLN A 277 -0.46 -48.29 45.27
C GLN A 277 -1.46 -47.86 44.20
N GLY A 278 -0.97 -47.91 42.95
CA GLY A 278 -1.53 -48.86 41.97
C GLY A 278 -2.33 -48.31 40.78
N SER A 279 -1.71 -48.44 39.60
CA SER A 279 -2.31 -48.70 38.28
C SER A 279 -2.71 -47.53 37.33
N ASN A 280 -2.00 -47.56 36.19
CA ASN A 280 -2.41 -47.29 34.81
C ASN A 280 -2.97 -45.91 34.43
N ILE A 281 -2.03 -45.09 33.97
CA ILE A 281 -2.20 -43.96 33.07
C ILE A 281 -2.95 -44.41 31.80
N LYS A 282 -4.18 -43.91 31.62
CA LYS A 282 -4.79 -43.71 30.30
C LYS A 282 -5.02 -42.20 30.17
N ILE A 283 -4.15 -41.54 29.41
CA ILE A 283 -4.30 -40.11 29.10
C ILE A 283 -5.39 -40.01 28.04
N GLU A 284 -6.61 -39.69 28.49
CA GLU A 284 -7.65 -39.15 27.65
C GLU A 284 -7.58 -37.62 27.78
N SER A 285 -7.36 -36.94 26.66
CA SER A 285 -7.16 -35.49 26.62
C SER A 285 -8.48 -34.76 26.88
N ASN A 286 -8.72 -34.38 28.13
CA ASN A 286 -9.82 -33.49 28.52
C ASN A 286 -9.56 -32.06 28.02
N THR A 287 -10.04 -31.76 26.81
CA THR A 287 -10.21 -30.40 26.29
C THR A 287 -11.36 -29.64 26.96
N GLU A 288 -12.18 -30.30 27.78
CA GLU A 288 -13.37 -29.69 28.39
C GLU A 288 -13.05 -28.78 29.61
N ASN A 289 -11.89 -28.94 30.26
CA ASN A 289 -11.59 -28.23 31.52
C ASN A 289 -10.91 -26.86 31.37
N LEU A 290 -10.59 -26.42 30.15
CA LEU A 290 -10.06 -25.06 29.91
C LEU A 290 -11.17 -24.02 29.63
N ILE A 291 -12.42 -24.47 29.39
CA ILE A 291 -13.53 -23.59 29.00
C ILE A 291 -14.23 -22.98 30.23
N ASN A 292 -14.26 -23.68 31.37
CA ASN A 292 -15.10 -23.26 32.51
C ASN A 292 -14.51 -22.17 33.43
N ASN A 293 -13.24 -21.76 33.27
CA ASN A 293 -12.63 -20.70 34.10
C ASN A 293 -12.59 -19.31 33.46
N ILE A 294 -13.27 -19.10 32.32
CA ILE A 294 -13.35 -17.81 31.62
C ILE A 294 -14.64 -17.03 31.96
N ASN A 295 -15.61 -17.68 32.62
CA ASN A 295 -16.90 -17.09 32.93
C ASN A 295 -16.89 -16.35 34.27
N ASN A 296 -16.56 -15.05 34.26
CA ASN A 296 -17.27 -14.02 35.05
C ASN A 296 -16.72 -12.57 34.95
N SER A 297 -15.81 -12.24 34.03
CA SER A 297 -15.58 -10.83 33.70
C SER A 297 -16.52 -10.42 32.58
N LYS A 298 -17.48 -9.52 32.86
CA LYS A 298 -18.39 -8.88 31.91
C LYS A 298 -17.57 -8.38 30.69
N ARG A 299 -17.62 -9.10 29.57
CA ARG A 299 -16.97 -8.67 28.32
C ARG A 299 -17.85 -7.61 27.70
N GLU A 300 -17.43 -6.36 27.75
CA GLU A 300 -18.16 -5.26 27.13
C GLU A 300 -17.94 -5.33 25.61
N CYS A 301 -19.00 -5.72 24.89
CA CYS A 301 -19.07 -5.52 23.45
C CYS A 301 -19.08 -4.01 23.21
N PHE A 302 -18.24 -3.51 22.30
CA PHE A 302 -18.20 -2.08 21.99
C PHE A 302 -18.47 -1.79 20.51
N LYS A 303 -18.48 -2.83 19.66
CA LYS A 303 -18.78 -2.71 18.24
C LYS A 303 -19.37 -4.00 17.66
N LEU A 304 -20.33 -3.84 16.75
CA LEU A 304 -20.99 -4.91 16.04
C LEU A 304 -21.03 -4.61 14.53
N VAL A 305 -20.75 -5.63 13.70
CA VAL A 305 -20.87 -5.58 12.24
C VAL A 305 -21.74 -6.77 11.82
N GLY A 306 -22.89 -6.51 11.22
CA GLY A 306 -23.86 -7.56 10.87
C GLY A 306 -24.57 -8.19 12.09
N GLY A 307 -25.60 -8.96 11.81
CA GLY A 307 -26.57 -9.43 12.79
C GLY A 307 -27.63 -8.37 13.10
N GLN A 308 -28.67 -8.77 13.81
CA GLN A 308 -29.70 -7.88 14.28
C GLN A 308 -29.12 -6.92 15.32
N ASN A 309 -29.37 -5.63 15.14
CA ASN A 309 -28.79 -4.59 15.99
C ASN A 309 -29.50 -4.57 17.34
N LEU A 310 -28.91 -5.23 18.33
CA LEU A 310 -29.32 -5.15 19.73
C LEU A 310 -28.51 -4.04 20.42
N ASN A 311 -29.10 -3.39 21.42
CA ASN A 311 -28.40 -2.39 22.22
C ASN A 311 -27.08 -2.97 22.75
N ILE A 312 -25.94 -2.39 22.34
CA ILE A 312 -24.58 -2.86 22.64
C ILE A 312 -24.38 -3.10 24.15
N ASN A 313 -25.06 -2.31 24.99
CA ASN A 313 -24.99 -2.40 26.45
C ASN A 313 -25.56 -3.71 27.02
N ASN A 314 -26.43 -4.41 26.27
CA ASN A 314 -27.05 -5.69 26.62
C ASN A 314 -26.81 -6.75 25.53
N PHE A 315 -25.59 -6.78 24.97
CA PHE A 315 -25.23 -7.71 23.90
C PHE A 315 -25.26 -9.18 24.39
N ASP A 316 -26.08 -10.01 23.73
CA ASP A 316 -26.08 -11.47 23.85
C ASP A 316 -25.56 -12.09 22.55
N GLU A 317 -24.42 -12.77 22.65
CA GLU A 317 -23.76 -13.39 21.50
C GLU A 317 -24.59 -14.50 20.85
N LYS A 318 -25.39 -15.25 21.63
CA LYS A 318 -26.23 -16.33 21.09
C LYS A 318 -27.37 -15.77 20.27
N VAL A 319 -28.09 -14.78 20.80
CA VAL A 319 -29.18 -14.11 20.08
C VAL A 319 -28.66 -13.44 18.82
N TRP A 320 -27.50 -12.78 18.92
CA TRP A 320 -26.84 -12.21 17.76
C TRP A 320 -26.44 -13.27 16.72
N ALA A 321 -25.82 -14.38 17.12
CA ALA A 321 -25.44 -15.46 16.21
C ALA A 321 -26.66 -16.12 15.55
N GLU A 322 -27.78 -16.27 16.26
CA GLU A 322 -29.04 -16.75 15.72
C GLU A 322 -29.61 -15.80 14.67
N SER A 323 -29.48 -14.49 14.87
CA SER A 323 -29.93 -13.51 13.88
C SER A 323 -29.21 -13.63 12.53
N LEU A 324 -27.99 -14.17 12.51
CA LEU A 324 -27.21 -14.41 11.29
C LEU A 324 -27.69 -15.62 10.48
N LYS A 325 -28.71 -16.36 10.92
CA LYS A 325 -29.40 -17.33 10.04
C LYS A 325 -30.07 -16.63 8.87
N ASP A 326 -30.55 -15.42 9.07
CA ASP A 326 -31.14 -14.60 8.02
C ASP A 326 -30.07 -13.76 7.31
N PHE A 327 -29.95 -13.99 6.01
CA PHE A 327 -29.01 -13.29 5.15
C PHE A 327 -29.27 -11.80 5.05
N ARG A 328 -30.49 -11.36 5.39
CA ARG A 328 -30.86 -9.96 5.53
C ARG A 328 -30.25 -9.30 6.76
N TYR A 329 -29.47 -10.00 7.58
CA TYR A 329 -28.63 -9.39 8.61
C TYR A 329 -27.14 -9.52 8.33
N TRP A 330 -26.74 -10.13 7.21
CA TRP A 330 -25.33 -10.26 6.89
C TRP A 330 -24.73 -8.89 6.54
N SER A 331 -23.45 -8.73 6.86
CA SER A 331 -22.62 -7.58 6.52
C SER A 331 -21.27 -8.04 6.00
N CYS A 332 -20.58 -7.18 5.26
CA CYS A 332 -19.19 -7.42 4.85
C CYS A 332 -18.31 -7.45 6.10
N ILE A 333 -17.80 -8.64 6.44
CA ILE A 333 -16.92 -8.83 7.59
C ILE A 333 -15.46 -9.01 7.16
N LYS A 334 -15.21 -9.47 5.92
CA LYS A 334 -13.87 -9.54 5.33
C LYS A 334 -13.84 -9.09 3.87
N PHE A 335 -12.82 -8.33 3.51
CA PHE A 335 -12.41 -7.98 2.16
C PHE A 335 -11.13 -8.76 1.85
N LYS A 336 -11.09 -9.45 0.71
CA LYS A 336 -9.94 -10.24 0.29
C LYS A 336 -9.42 -9.73 -1.04
N ASN A 337 -8.11 -9.79 -1.19
CA ASN A 337 -7.38 -9.36 -2.39
C ASN A 337 -7.82 -7.95 -2.87
N PRO A 338 -7.78 -6.92 -2.01
CA PRO A 338 -8.06 -5.56 -2.44
C PRO A 338 -6.98 -5.12 -3.44
N ILE A 339 -7.44 -4.59 -4.56
CA ILE A 339 -6.60 -4.03 -5.62
C ILE A 339 -6.97 -2.56 -5.82
N SER A 340 -6.06 -1.76 -6.36
CA SER A 340 -6.39 -0.39 -6.78
C SER A 340 -7.53 -0.40 -7.79
N ILE A 341 -8.40 0.61 -7.76
CA ILE A 341 -9.46 0.81 -8.76
C ILE A 341 -8.90 0.99 -10.20
N PHE A 342 -7.62 1.33 -10.35
CA PHE A 342 -7.00 1.41 -11.68
C PHE A 342 -6.53 0.05 -12.21
N GLN A 343 -6.43 -0.97 -11.34
CA GLN A 343 -5.92 -2.29 -11.71
C GLN A 343 -6.85 -3.05 -12.68
N PRO A 344 -8.19 -3.03 -12.55
CA PRO A 344 -9.07 -3.71 -13.50
C PRO A 344 -9.18 -3.04 -14.88
N LEU A 345 -8.59 -1.86 -15.08
CA LEU A 345 -8.58 -1.18 -16.39
C LEU A 345 -7.71 -1.92 -17.42
N SER A 346 -7.93 -1.61 -18.70
CA SER A 346 -7.13 -2.18 -19.79
C SER A 346 -5.64 -1.83 -19.66
N GLU A 347 -4.77 -2.69 -20.17
CA GLU A 347 -3.32 -2.49 -20.09
C GLU A 347 -2.87 -1.14 -20.67
N ASN A 348 -3.46 -0.73 -21.81
CA ASN A 348 -3.18 0.55 -22.44
C ASN A 348 -3.57 1.73 -21.52
N LEU A 349 -4.75 1.70 -20.91
CA LEU A 349 -5.16 2.75 -19.97
C LEU A 349 -4.23 2.78 -18.75
N ARG A 350 -3.90 1.62 -18.17
CA ARG A 350 -2.96 1.54 -17.05
C ARG A 350 -1.60 2.18 -17.38
N LYS A 351 -1.04 1.90 -18.56
CA LYS A 351 0.22 2.53 -19.03
C LYS A 351 0.09 4.06 -19.14
N GLN A 352 -1.02 4.55 -19.69
CA GLN A 352 -1.27 6.00 -19.81
C GLN A 352 -1.43 6.67 -18.45
N ILE A 353 -2.11 6.03 -17.49
CA ILE A 353 -2.23 6.52 -16.12
C ILE A 353 -0.84 6.62 -15.47
N LEU A 354 -0.02 5.56 -15.57
CA LEU A 354 1.34 5.57 -15.03
C LEU A 354 2.21 6.68 -15.63
N LEU A 355 2.10 6.91 -16.94
CA LEU A 355 2.80 8.01 -17.62
C LEU A 355 2.34 9.39 -17.15
N SER A 356 1.03 9.56 -16.93
CA SER A 356 0.44 10.82 -16.46
C SER A 356 0.82 11.13 -15.01
N ILE A 357 0.72 10.14 -14.12
CA ILE A 357 1.13 10.25 -12.71
C ILE A 357 2.65 10.46 -12.59
N GLY A 358 3.44 9.80 -13.43
CA GLY A 358 4.89 9.83 -13.38
C GLY A 358 5.50 8.76 -12.47
N LYS A 359 6.82 8.77 -12.39
CA LYS A 359 7.56 7.83 -11.53
C LYS A 359 7.46 8.24 -10.07
N LYS A 360 7.65 7.29 -9.16
CA LYS A 360 7.71 7.50 -7.71
C LYS A 360 9.03 7.01 -7.15
N ILE A 361 9.38 7.50 -5.97
CA ILE A 361 10.39 6.86 -5.13
C ILE A 361 9.73 5.61 -4.54
N LEU A 362 10.13 4.43 -5.02
CA LEU A 362 9.57 3.14 -4.62
C LEU A 362 10.21 2.63 -3.33
N TYR A 363 11.48 2.97 -3.11
CA TYR A 363 12.24 2.55 -1.95
C TYR A 363 13.39 3.51 -1.67
N THR A 364 13.71 3.68 -0.39
CA THR A 364 14.89 4.43 0.07
C THR A 364 15.54 3.69 1.22
N ASN A 365 16.87 3.62 1.23
CA ASN A 365 17.61 3.14 2.40
C ASN A 365 18.81 4.04 2.69
N THR A 366 19.29 3.97 3.92
CA THR A 366 20.46 4.69 4.39
C THR A 366 21.25 3.82 5.35
N GLU A 367 22.48 3.50 4.98
CA GLU A 367 23.33 2.55 5.69
C GLU A 367 24.66 3.17 6.10
N ASP A 368 25.19 2.73 7.24
CA ASP A 368 26.50 3.13 7.74
C ASP A 368 27.53 2.02 7.45
N HIS A 369 28.61 2.37 6.77
CA HIS A 369 29.66 1.43 6.35
C HIS A 369 31.04 1.86 6.83
N LYS A 370 31.85 0.90 7.31
CA LYS A 370 33.28 1.11 7.58
C LYS A 370 34.04 0.95 6.26
N TYR A 371 34.56 2.03 5.72
CA TYR A 371 35.34 2.04 4.47
C TYR A 371 36.83 2.03 4.80
N PHE A 372 37.55 1.04 4.25
CA PHE A 372 38.98 0.91 4.39
C PHE A 372 39.63 1.14 3.03
N LEU A 373 40.36 2.25 2.91
CA LEU A 373 41.21 2.52 1.76
C LEU A 373 42.59 1.94 2.05
N VAL A 374 42.89 0.78 1.47
CA VAL A 374 44.18 0.07 1.64
C VAL A 374 45.06 0.28 0.42
N GLU A 375 44.47 0.19 -0.77
CA GLU A 375 45.14 0.32 -2.06
C GLU A 375 44.85 1.69 -2.69
N TYR A 376 45.84 2.21 -3.41
CA TYR A 376 45.68 3.45 -4.18
C TYR A 376 44.76 3.20 -5.38
N ALA A 377 43.95 4.19 -5.73
CA ALA A 377 43.09 4.23 -6.91
C ALA A 377 42.00 3.14 -7.04
N LYS A 378 41.97 2.11 -6.18
CA LYS A 378 40.93 1.08 -6.22
C LYS A 378 39.62 1.52 -5.57
N PRO A 379 38.48 1.26 -6.21
CA PRO A 379 37.18 1.54 -5.63
C PRO A 379 36.78 0.42 -4.66
N ARG A 380 35.70 0.66 -3.92
CA ARG A 380 34.99 -0.41 -3.22
C ARG A 380 33.62 -0.62 -3.83
N VAL A 381 33.30 -1.88 -4.08
CA VAL A 381 31.97 -2.30 -4.54
C VAL A 381 31.10 -2.63 -3.32
N PHE A 382 29.89 -2.10 -3.31
CA PHE A 382 28.88 -2.33 -2.28
C PHE A 382 27.66 -2.98 -2.91
N GLY A 383 27.25 -4.14 -2.38
CA GLY A 383 25.93 -4.69 -2.66
C GLY A 383 24.85 -3.87 -1.97
N LEU A 384 23.69 -3.74 -2.61
CA LEU A 384 22.53 -3.07 -2.03
C LEU A 384 21.67 -4.10 -1.29
N ASP A 385 21.34 -3.86 -0.01
CA ASP A 385 20.40 -4.68 0.77
C ASP A 385 18.97 -4.39 0.32
N ILE A 386 18.58 -4.91 -0.86
CA ILE A 386 17.27 -4.67 -1.47
C ILE A 386 16.27 -5.72 -0.96
N PRO A 387 15.16 -5.31 -0.31
CA PRO A 387 14.12 -6.24 0.07
C PRO A 387 13.54 -7.00 -1.13
N GLU A 388 13.21 -8.28 -0.96
CA GLU A 388 12.74 -9.16 -2.05
C GLU A 388 11.52 -8.59 -2.80
N ASN A 389 10.64 -7.89 -2.09
CA ASN A 389 9.49 -7.22 -2.71
C ASN A 389 9.87 -6.08 -3.65
N ILE A 390 10.94 -5.35 -3.35
CA ILE A 390 11.45 -4.27 -4.20
C ILE A 390 12.26 -4.85 -5.34
N LEU A 391 13.03 -5.92 -5.10
CA LEU A 391 13.78 -6.62 -6.14
C LEU A 391 12.86 -7.14 -7.25
N LYS A 392 11.70 -7.71 -6.90
CA LYS A 392 10.65 -8.12 -7.86
C LYS A 392 10.15 -6.95 -8.72
N ILE A 393 10.09 -5.73 -8.18
CA ILE A 393 9.69 -4.54 -8.95
C ILE A 393 10.82 -4.11 -9.88
N ILE A 394 12.06 -4.09 -9.38
CA ILE A 394 13.25 -3.73 -10.16
C ILE A 394 13.45 -4.65 -11.37
N GLN A 395 13.16 -5.94 -11.21
CA GLN A 395 13.24 -6.94 -12.28
C GLN A 395 12.11 -6.81 -13.31
N ASN A 396 11.01 -6.12 -12.99
CA ASN A 396 9.92 -5.88 -13.91
C ASN A 396 10.25 -4.72 -14.86
N LYS A 397 10.40 -5.02 -16.15
CA LYS A 397 10.73 -4.02 -17.18
C LYS A 397 9.69 -2.90 -17.28
N ASP A 398 8.41 -3.18 -17.04
CA ASP A 398 7.34 -2.19 -17.09
C ASP A 398 7.44 -1.15 -15.95
N ALA A 399 8.11 -1.50 -14.85
CA ALA A 399 8.35 -0.55 -13.76
C ALA A 399 9.40 0.51 -14.15
N GLY A 400 10.24 0.23 -15.16
CA GLY A 400 11.24 1.17 -15.68
C GLY A 400 12.14 1.74 -14.58
N CYS A 401 12.60 0.88 -13.66
CA CYS A 401 13.32 1.29 -12.46
C CYS A 401 14.70 1.90 -12.73
N SER A 402 15.12 2.80 -11.85
CA SER A 402 16.43 3.44 -11.88
C SER A 402 16.90 3.69 -10.45
N ILE A 403 18.21 3.61 -10.23
CA ILE A 403 18.81 3.72 -8.90
C ILE A 403 19.65 4.99 -8.82
N PHE A 404 19.45 5.72 -7.74
CA PHE A 404 20.26 6.86 -7.38
C PHE A 404 20.92 6.60 -6.05
N ALA A 405 22.13 7.12 -5.87
CA ALA A 405 22.89 6.98 -4.64
C ALA A 405 23.70 8.23 -4.32
N THR A 406 24.00 8.41 -3.05
CA THR A 406 24.83 9.49 -2.53
C THR A 406 25.59 9.00 -1.30
N VAL A 407 26.76 9.58 -1.06
CA VAL A 407 27.67 9.14 0.00
C VAL A 407 28.23 10.34 0.75
N ILE A 408 28.33 10.22 2.08
CA ILE A 408 29.03 11.17 2.94
C ILE A 408 30.05 10.46 3.81
N ASP A 409 31.16 11.13 4.10
CA ASP A 409 32.12 10.70 5.11
C ASP A 409 31.85 11.41 6.44
N LYS A 410 31.50 10.65 7.48
CA LYS A 410 31.27 11.20 8.82
C LYS A 410 32.53 11.78 9.46
N LYS A 411 33.73 11.37 9.01
CA LYS A 411 35.02 11.92 9.48
C LYS A 411 35.51 13.10 8.63
N GLU A 412 34.80 13.40 7.55
CA GLU A 412 34.90 14.59 6.71
C GLU A 412 36.24 14.90 6.02
N LYS A 413 37.10 13.90 5.75
CA LYS A 413 38.46 14.19 5.27
C LYS A 413 38.63 14.09 3.75
N ASP A 414 38.00 13.12 3.10
CA ASP A 414 38.19 12.87 1.66
C ASP A 414 36.97 13.24 0.82
N ILE A 415 37.12 13.17 -0.51
CA ILE A 415 36.02 13.32 -1.48
C ILE A 415 35.61 11.91 -1.88
N PHE A 416 34.32 11.66 -1.97
CA PHE A 416 33.80 10.37 -2.40
C PHE A 416 32.90 10.58 -3.61
N ASN A 417 33.08 9.75 -4.63
CA ASN A 417 32.20 9.68 -5.80
C ASN A 417 31.51 8.31 -5.80
N CYS A 418 30.27 8.29 -6.28
CA CYS A 418 29.42 7.10 -6.32
C CYS A 418 28.92 6.89 -7.75
N GLN A 419 29.04 5.66 -8.24
CA GLN A 419 28.54 5.21 -9.54
C GLN A 419 27.71 3.93 -9.32
N VAL A 420 26.76 3.64 -10.20
CA VAL A 420 25.98 2.40 -10.17
C VAL A 420 26.59 1.41 -11.15
N ILE A 421 26.73 0.13 -10.77
CA ILE A 421 26.91 -0.97 -11.73
C ILE A 421 25.59 -1.70 -11.83
N TRP A 422 25.08 -1.82 -13.04
CA TRP A 422 23.87 -2.58 -13.29
C TRP A 422 23.82 -3.09 -14.73
N SER A 423 23.94 -4.41 -14.88
CA SER A 423 23.65 -5.13 -16.14
C SER A 423 22.22 -5.67 -16.09
N GLN A 424 21.62 -5.85 -17.28
CA GLN A 424 20.32 -6.52 -17.37
C GLN A 424 20.47 -7.95 -16.80
N ASN A 425 19.67 -8.28 -15.79
CA ASN A 425 19.60 -9.56 -15.06
C ASN A 425 20.53 -9.73 -13.85
N GLU A 426 21.32 -8.73 -13.47
CA GLU A 426 22.06 -8.76 -12.21
C GLU A 426 21.50 -7.78 -11.17
N ASP A 427 21.77 -8.10 -9.91
CA ASP A 427 21.47 -7.19 -8.81
C ASP A 427 22.36 -5.94 -8.90
N PRO A 428 21.77 -4.74 -8.75
CA PRO A 428 22.50 -3.48 -8.84
C PRO A 428 23.47 -3.33 -7.67
N ARG A 429 24.64 -2.76 -7.97
CA ARG A 429 25.72 -2.53 -7.00
C ARG A 429 26.19 -1.07 -7.08
N LEU A 430 26.82 -0.59 -6.02
CA LEU A 430 27.43 0.73 -5.99
C LEU A 430 28.95 0.62 -6.03
N VAL A 431 29.58 1.50 -6.80
CA VAL A 431 31.03 1.68 -6.82
C VAL A 431 31.35 3.00 -6.17
N ILE A 432 32.12 2.96 -5.09
CA ILE A 432 32.51 4.16 -4.36
C ILE A 432 34.01 4.35 -4.47
N HIS A 433 34.38 5.47 -5.09
CA HIS A 433 35.76 5.91 -5.23
C HIS A 433 36.10 6.92 -4.14
N CYS A 434 37.26 6.74 -3.51
CA CYS A 434 37.84 7.74 -2.60
C CYS A 434 38.86 8.57 -3.36
N ILE A 435 38.60 9.87 -3.48
CA ILE A 435 39.46 10.80 -4.19
C ILE A 435 40.26 11.60 -3.17
N GLN A 436 41.59 11.46 -3.23
CA GLN A 436 42.54 12.08 -2.31
C GLN A 436 43.59 12.88 -3.09
N LYS A 437 43.93 14.09 -2.62
CA LYS A 437 45.03 14.89 -3.20
C LYS A 437 46.40 14.21 -3.06
N LYS A 438 46.62 13.55 -1.92
CA LYS A 438 47.79 12.73 -1.64
C LYS A 438 47.29 11.44 -1.02
N PHE A 439 47.68 10.31 -1.59
CA PHE A 439 47.24 9.01 -1.10
C PHE A 439 47.64 8.83 0.37
N LYS A 440 46.66 8.42 1.17
CA LYS A 440 46.87 7.99 2.55
C LYS A 440 45.89 6.86 2.83
N GLN A 441 46.41 5.75 3.34
CA GLN A 441 45.57 4.68 3.86
C GLN A 441 44.66 5.21 4.96
N ARG A 442 43.37 4.87 4.91
CA ARG A 442 42.37 5.44 5.81
C ARG A 442 41.24 4.50 6.14
N LYS A 443 40.75 4.67 7.37
CA LYS A 443 39.49 4.11 7.85
C LYS A 443 38.43 5.21 7.95
N CYS A 444 37.58 5.29 6.93
CA CYS A 444 36.48 6.24 6.83
C CYS A 444 35.18 5.60 7.34
N LYS A 445 34.25 6.42 7.85
CA LYS A 445 32.91 5.97 8.23
C LYS A 445 31.94 6.59 7.24
N LEU A 446 31.60 5.82 6.21
CA LEU A 446 30.69 6.28 5.18
C LEU A 446 29.25 6.09 5.64
N ARG A 447 28.41 7.03 5.22
CA ARG A 447 26.96 6.85 5.24
C ARG A 447 26.48 6.96 3.80
N ILE A 448 25.88 5.88 3.32
CA ILE A 448 25.45 5.72 1.94
C ILE A 448 23.93 5.75 1.95
N SER A 449 23.33 6.66 1.19
CA SER A 449 21.91 6.64 0.92
C SER A 449 21.68 6.27 -0.53
N TRP A 450 20.69 5.43 -0.78
CA TRP A 450 20.29 5.04 -2.12
C TRP A 450 18.77 4.95 -2.20
N MET A 451 18.25 5.14 -3.41
CA MET A 451 16.82 5.09 -3.68
C MET A 451 16.52 4.44 -5.02
N VAL A 452 15.37 3.79 -5.10
CA VAL A 452 14.83 3.17 -6.31
C VAL A 452 13.66 4.03 -6.79
N ILE A 453 13.74 4.47 -8.04
CA ILE A 453 12.70 5.27 -8.69
C ILE A 453 12.12 4.48 -9.86
N GLY A 454 10.80 4.41 -9.96
CA GLY A 454 10.11 3.67 -11.03
C GLY A 454 8.61 3.92 -11.02
N TYR A 455 7.90 3.30 -11.96
CA TYR A 455 6.44 3.27 -11.95
C TYR A 455 5.93 2.33 -10.87
N ASP A 456 4.94 2.79 -10.13
CA ASP A 456 4.25 2.00 -9.14
C ASP A 456 3.12 1.21 -9.80
N LEU A 457 3.45 0.00 -10.25
CA LEU A 457 2.54 -0.88 -10.99
C LEU A 457 1.34 -1.38 -10.18
N ASN A 458 1.37 -1.21 -8.85
CA ASN A 458 0.24 -1.55 -7.98
C ASN A 458 -0.72 -0.37 -7.77
N PHE A 459 -0.39 0.81 -8.31
CA PHE A 459 -1.11 2.04 -8.09
C PHE A 459 -1.36 2.31 -6.59
N ASP A 460 -0.32 2.11 -5.77
CA ASP A 460 -0.35 2.48 -4.36
C ASP A 460 -0.29 4.01 -4.24
N LEU A 461 -1.47 4.62 -4.34
CA LEU A 461 -1.67 6.05 -4.31
C LEU A 461 -1.90 6.58 -2.89
N SER A 462 -1.75 5.73 -1.87
CA SER A 462 -2.01 6.07 -0.45
C SER A 462 -1.10 7.19 0.08
N HIS A 463 0.07 7.36 -0.53
CA HIS A 463 1.08 8.36 -0.17
C HIS A 463 1.43 9.32 -1.30
N SER A 464 0.66 9.30 -2.39
CA SER A 464 1.04 10.06 -3.58
C SER A 464 0.63 11.52 -3.43
N GLU A 465 1.61 12.36 -3.10
CA GLU A 465 1.53 13.78 -3.36
C GLU A 465 1.49 13.96 -4.88
N PHE A 466 0.29 13.92 -5.47
CA PHE A 466 0.03 14.22 -6.89
C PHE A 466 0.55 15.61 -7.33
N ASN A 467 1.13 16.38 -6.41
CA ASN A 467 1.80 17.64 -6.65
C ASN A 467 3.25 17.47 -7.12
N ILE A 468 3.83 16.27 -6.98
CA ILE A 468 5.21 15.95 -7.33
C ILE A 468 5.23 15.07 -8.58
N GLN A 469 5.86 15.55 -9.65
CA GLN A 469 6.10 14.74 -10.84
C GLN A 469 7.58 14.39 -10.94
N LEU A 470 7.92 13.10 -10.78
CA LEU A 470 9.26 12.59 -11.04
C LEU A 470 9.31 11.95 -12.42
N LYS A 471 10.32 12.34 -13.20
CA LYS A 471 10.66 11.71 -14.48
C LYS A 471 12.09 11.23 -14.41
N VAL A 472 12.38 10.15 -15.11
CA VAL A 472 13.76 9.66 -15.25
C VAL A 472 14.07 9.53 -16.73
N GLN A 473 15.16 10.18 -17.14
CA GLN A 473 15.72 10.14 -18.48
C GLN A 473 17.06 9.42 -18.44
N ASN A 474 17.29 8.51 -19.39
CA ASN A 474 18.53 7.75 -19.51
C ASN A 474 19.23 8.16 -20.79
N GLU A 475 20.48 8.57 -20.68
CA GLU A 475 21.31 9.01 -21.80
C GLU A 475 22.48 8.05 -21.98
N TYR A 476 22.51 7.34 -23.10
CA TYR A 476 23.64 6.47 -23.43
C TYR A 476 24.77 7.27 -24.07
N PHE A 477 25.97 7.16 -23.51
CA PHE A 477 27.20 7.74 -24.04
C PHE A 477 28.11 6.63 -24.52
N LYS A 478 28.46 6.67 -25.80
CA LYS A 478 29.49 5.83 -26.40
C LYS A 478 30.86 6.46 -26.16
N ALA A 479 31.88 5.66 -25.92
CA ALA A 479 33.27 6.09 -25.88
C ALA A 479 33.64 6.72 -27.24
N THR A 480 33.87 8.03 -27.23
CA THR A 480 34.20 8.81 -28.43
C THR A 480 35.67 9.22 -28.51
N GLY A 481 36.50 8.77 -27.56
CA GLY A 481 37.88 9.23 -27.44
C GLY A 481 38.03 10.64 -26.85
N HIS A 482 36.94 11.25 -26.34
CA HIS A 482 36.97 12.56 -25.68
C HIS A 482 36.95 12.41 -24.15
N GLN A 483 37.65 13.30 -23.46
CA GLN A 483 37.73 13.32 -21.98
C GLN A 483 36.50 13.96 -21.31
N THR A 484 35.77 14.77 -22.07
CA THR A 484 34.60 15.53 -21.64
C THR A 484 33.52 15.43 -22.70
N ILE A 485 32.26 15.36 -22.28
CA ILE A 485 31.10 15.44 -23.17
C ILE A 485 30.17 16.53 -22.65
N ILE A 486 29.67 17.33 -23.58
CA ILE A 486 28.72 18.41 -23.33
C ILE A 486 27.49 18.13 -24.18
N LYS A 487 26.34 18.03 -23.53
CA LYS A 487 25.07 17.71 -24.19
C LYS A 487 24.01 18.67 -23.70
N SER A 488 23.31 19.32 -24.63
CA SER A 488 22.08 20.04 -24.32
C SER A 488 20.96 19.00 -24.11
N LEU A 489 20.27 19.05 -22.98
CA LEU A 489 19.11 18.20 -22.72
C LEU A 489 17.87 18.91 -23.27
N ASP A 490 16.92 18.15 -23.82
CA ASP A 490 15.62 18.68 -24.25
C ASP A 490 14.70 18.96 -23.04
N LEU A 491 15.19 19.80 -22.13
CA LEU A 491 14.52 20.26 -20.93
C LEU A 491 14.58 21.79 -20.95
N GLU A 492 13.43 22.44 -21.09
CA GLU A 492 13.31 23.89 -20.96
C GLU A 492 13.91 24.35 -19.62
N ASP A 493 14.72 25.40 -19.67
CA ASP A 493 15.27 26.08 -18.50
C ASP A 493 14.18 26.87 -17.76
N ASN A 494 13.21 26.15 -17.22
CA ASN A 494 12.25 26.70 -16.27
C ASN A 494 12.91 26.70 -14.88
N SER A 495 12.97 27.86 -14.23
CA SER A 495 13.62 28.09 -12.91
C SER A 495 13.21 27.14 -11.77
N SER A 496 12.22 26.28 -11.99
CA SER A 496 11.65 25.31 -11.06
C SER A 496 12.07 23.86 -11.28
N VAL A 497 12.74 23.51 -12.40
CA VAL A 497 13.14 22.12 -12.71
C VAL A 497 14.44 21.76 -12.00
N LEU A 498 14.43 20.62 -11.29
CA LEU A 498 15.65 20.08 -10.67
C LEU A 498 16.13 18.84 -11.39
N CYS A 499 17.44 18.82 -11.69
CA CYS A 499 18.13 17.66 -12.24
C CYS A 499 19.11 17.07 -11.23
N LEU A 500 18.97 15.77 -10.97
CA LEU A 500 19.94 14.98 -10.22
C LEU A 500 20.43 13.84 -11.11
N GLY A 501 21.73 13.59 -11.12
CA GLY A 501 22.34 12.63 -12.04
C GLY A 501 23.22 11.61 -11.35
N ILE A 502 23.32 10.42 -11.94
CA ILE A 502 24.30 9.40 -11.55
C ILE A 502 24.75 8.59 -12.79
N PRO A 503 26.05 8.30 -12.93
CA PRO A 503 26.53 7.39 -13.97
C PRO A 503 26.22 5.93 -13.61
N VAL A 504 25.79 5.17 -14.62
CA VAL A 504 25.48 3.75 -14.57
C VAL A 504 26.38 3.00 -15.56
N LEU A 505 27.16 2.07 -15.04
CA LEU A 505 28.07 1.21 -15.78
C LEU A 505 27.45 -0.17 -15.96
N SER A 506 27.62 -0.79 -17.13
CA SER A 506 27.17 -2.16 -17.37
C SER A 506 28.03 -3.19 -16.64
N LYS A 507 29.33 -2.90 -16.48
CA LYS A 507 30.30 -3.77 -15.81
C LYS A 507 31.49 -2.99 -15.25
N LEU A 508 32.14 -3.57 -14.25
CA LEU A 508 33.42 -3.11 -13.70
C LEU A 508 34.51 -4.10 -14.09
N ASN A 509 35.62 -3.59 -14.62
CA ASN A 509 36.80 -4.36 -15.00
C ASN A 509 38.07 -3.54 -14.72
N SER A 510 39.24 -4.12 -14.93
CA SER A 510 40.53 -3.44 -14.73
C SER A 510 40.75 -2.19 -15.60
N SER A 511 39.97 -2.01 -16.67
CA SER A 511 40.09 -0.82 -17.53
C SER A 511 39.31 0.38 -17.00
N ASN A 512 38.34 0.15 -16.11
CA ASN A 512 37.47 1.20 -15.59
C ASN A 512 37.34 1.23 -14.06
N ASP A 513 38.03 0.35 -13.32
CA ASP A 513 37.99 0.32 -11.86
C ASP A 513 38.60 1.58 -11.23
N SER A 514 39.60 2.20 -11.85
CA SER A 514 40.18 3.46 -11.39
C SER A 514 39.49 4.71 -11.94
N LEU A 515 38.47 4.55 -12.79
CA LEU A 515 37.78 5.66 -13.48
C LEU A 515 36.63 6.23 -12.66
N VAL A 516 36.71 7.52 -12.38
CA VAL A 516 35.66 8.31 -11.76
C VAL A 516 34.94 9.11 -12.82
N ILE A 517 33.66 8.84 -13.04
CA ILE A 517 32.79 9.67 -13.88
C ILE A 517 32.10 10.69 -12.99
N ASN A 518 32.20 11.96 -13.36
CA ASN A 518 31.59 13.07 -12.65
C ASN A 518 30.89 14.01 -13.63
N HIS A 519 29.99 14.84 -13.10
CA HIS A 519 29.13 15.69 -13.91
C HIS A 519 28.78 17.00 -13.21
N HIS A 520 28.35 17.97 -14.01
CA HIS A 520 27.53 19.07 -13.56
C HIS A 520 26.48 19.40 -14.59
N PHE A 521 25.36 19.92 -14.11
CA PHE A 521 24.35 20.55 -14.95
C PHE A 521 24.66 22.04 -15.08
N PHE A 522 24.23 22.64 -16.18
CA PHE A 522 24.36 24.07 -16.37
C PHE A 522 23.17 24.63 -17.12
N ASN A 523 22.90 25.90 -16.91
CA ASN A 523 21.95 26.63 -17.76
C ASN A 523 22.65 27.01 -19.08
N ASP A 524 22.18 26.46 -20.20
CA ASP A 524 22.57 26.85 -21.55
C ASP A 524 21.75 28.06 -21.99
N GLN A 525 22.25 29.25 -21.67
CA GLN A 525 21.60 30.53 -21.99
C GLN A 525 21.34 30.74 -23.49
N ASN A 526 22.09 30.06 -24.37
CA ASN A 526 21.93 30.23 -25.81
C ASN A 526 20.73 29.47 -26.35
N ASN A 527 20.38 28.34 -25.71
CA ASN A 527 19.33 27.44 -26.17
C ASN A 527 18.15 27.36 -25.20
N GLU A 528 18.18 28.11 -24.09
CA GLU A 528 17.18 28.08 -23.00
C GLU A 528 16.91 26.65 -22.49
N LYS A 529 17.98 25.87 -22.39
CA LYS A 529 17.94 24.45 -22.04
C LYS A 529 18.89 24.10 -20.90
N ILE A 530 18.63 22.99 -20.22
CA ILE A 530 19.58 22.45 -19.25
C ILE A 530 20.67 21.67 -20.00
N GLY A 531 21.92 22.07 -19.83
CA GLY A 531 23.08 21.34 -20.31
C GLY A 531 23.62 20.35 -19.29
N LEU A 532 24.19 19.24 -19.77
CA LEU A 532 24.95 18.26 -19.01
C LEU A 532 26.39 18.28 -19.48
N HIS A 533 27.31 18.49 -18.55
CA HIS A 533 28.75 18.35 -18.78
C HIS A 533 29.27 17.19 -17.93
N ALA A 534 29.65 16.10 -18.59
CA ALA A 534 30.22 14.90 -17.98
C ALA A 534 31.72 14.77 -18.31
N PHE A 535 32.50 14.21 -17.40
CA PHE A 535 33.94 14.04 -17.56
C PHE A 535 34.46 12.86 -16.73
N SER A 536 35.56 12.25 -17.17
CA SER A 536 36.21 11.14 -16.46
C SER A 536 37.60 11.48 -15.96
N TYR A 537 37.87 11.07 -14.73
CA TYR A 537 39.15 11.22 -14.06
C TYR A 537 39.70 9.86 -13.66
N CYS A 538 40.92 9.54 -14.06
CA CYS A 538 41.58 8.30 -13.66
C CYS A 538 42.37 8.53 -12.37
N LEU A 539 41.98 7.83 -11.30
CA LEU A 539 42.66 7.92 -10.01
C LEU A 539 44.08 7.35 -10.05
N GLU A 540 44.32 6.31 -10.85
CA GLU A 540 45.62 5.65 -10.96
C GLU A 540 46.64 6.55 -11.69
N LYS A 541 46.20 7.14 -12.80
CA LYS A 541 47.04 8.03 -13.62
C LYS A 541 47.03 9.49 -13.17
N ASN A 542 46.16 9.85 -12.22
CA ASN A 542 46.05 11.20 -11.63
C ASN A 542 45.77 12.34 -12.64
N HIS A 543 45.07 12.04 -13.74
CA HIS A 543 44.70 12.99 -14.80
C HIS A 543 43.37 12.62 -15.48
N TYR A 544 42.81 13.55 -16.26
CA TYR A 544 41.59 13.30 -17.05
C TYR A 544 41.88 12.37 -18.22
N VAL A 545 40.97 11.44 -18.46
CA VAL A 545 41.07 10.41 -19.51
C VAL A 545 39.76 10.33 -20.28
N ASN A 546 39.76 9.59 -21.37
CA ASN A 546 38.59 9.44 -22.23
C ASN A 546 37.43 8.77 -21.48
N LEU A 547 36.22 9.27 -21.71
CA LEU A 547 35.00 8.71 -21.13
C LEU A 547 34.76 7.29 -21.67
N PRO A 548 34.40 6.32 -20.81
CA PRO A 548 34.05 4.97 -21.25
C PRO A 548 32.64 4.94 -21.86
N ASP A 549 32.17 3.76 -22.24
CA ASP A 549 30.74 3.54 -22.46
C ASP A 549 30.00 3.56 -21.12
N PHE A 550 28.95 4.38 -21.00
CA PHE A 550 28.11 4.42 -19.81
C PHE A 550 26.73 4.99 -20.12
N THR A 551 25.76 4.70 -19.26
CA THR A 551 24.46 5.37 -19.25
C THR A 551 24.45 6.40 -18.14
N PHE A 552 24.07 7.63 -18.45
CA PHE A 552 23.82 8.64 -17.45
C PHE A 552 22.33 8.72 -17.15
N THR A 553 21.96 8.41 -15.91
CA THR A 553 20.57 8.45 -15.46
C THR A 553 20.30 9.78 -14.77
N ILE A 554 19.28 10.49 -15.25
CA ILE A 554 18.88 11.83 -14.82
C ILE A 554 17.49 11.74 -14.20
N LEU A 555 17.38 12.10 -12.92
CA LEU A 555 16.11 12.36 -12.25
C LEU A 555 15.73 13.83 -12.49
N ILE A 556 14.55 14.02 -13.06
CA ILE A 556 13.94 15.32 -13.29
C ILE A 556 12.77 15.45 -12.32
N ILE A 557 12.76 16.55 -11.56
CA ILE A 557 11.70 16.87 -10.60
C ILE A 557 11.03 18.14 -11.09
N SER A 558 9.77 18.01 -11.52
CA SER A 558 8.96 19.11 -12.04
C SER A 558 7.82 19.37 -11.08
N SER A 559 7.79 20.57 -10.47
CA SER A 559 6.87 20.93 -9.39
C SER A 559 7.02 20.02 -8.17
N TYR A 560 7.43 20.59 -7.06
CA TYR A 560 7.31 19.96 -5.74
C TYR A 560 6.81 21.10 -4.84
N PRO A 561 5.87 20.87 -3.92
CA PRO A 561 5.38 21.93 -3.05
C PRO A 561 6.49 22.42 -2.11
N ASN A 562 6.63 23.75 -1.99
CA ASN A 562 7.63 24.44 -1.16
C ASN A 562 7.92 23.68 0.13
N SER A 563 9.06 22.99 0.16
CA SER A 563 9.52 22.31 1.36
C SER A 563 11.04 22.39 1.48
N ASP A 564 11.53 22.33 2.71
CA ASP A 564 12.97 22.24 3.04
C ASP A 564 13.67 20.99 2.46
N ASP A 565 12.94 20.15 1.71
CA ASP A 565 13.36 18.82 1.29
C ASP A 565 13.95 18.79 -0.13
N TYR A 566 13.82 19.83 -0.94
CA TYR A 566 14.45 19.90 -2.27
C TYR A 566 14.70 21.35 -2.68
N GLY A 567 15.54 21.57 -3.68
CA GLY A 567 15.77 22.91 -4.25
C GLY A 567 17.16 23.10 -4.82
N ILE A 568 17.44 24.31 -5.28
CA ILE A 568 18.77 24.75 -5.70
C ILE A 568 19.29 25.76 -4.69
N LEU A 569 20.46 25.50 -4.09
CA LEU A 569 21.10 26.42 -3.16
C LEU A 569 22.47 26.86 -3.67
N PRO A 570 22.86 28.13 -3.42
CA PRO A 570 24.21 28.58 -3.72
C PRO A 570 25.23 27.88 -2.82
N ILE A 571 26.41 27.62 -3.37
CA ILE A 571 27.52 27.08 -2.60
C ILE A 571 28.20 28.25 -1.89
N LYS A 572 27.85 28.47 -0.62
CA LYS A 572 28.39 29.60 0.17
C LYS A 572 29.89 29.43 0.42
N ASN A 573 30.67 30.41 -0.02
CA ASN A 573 32.04 30.59 0.46
C ASN A 573 32.03 31.13 1.90
N ASN A 574 32.83 30.51 2.76
CA ASN A 574 32.98 30.95 4.15
C ASN A 574 33.48 32.40 4.19
N ASN A 575 32.73 33.30 4.83
CA ASN A 575 33.14 34.00 6.04
C ASN A 575 32.00 34.93 6.55
N LYS A 576 31.69 34.85 7.86
CA LYS A 576 30.83 35.72 8.68
C LYS A 576 29.33 35.40 8.90
N ILE A 577 28.59 34.71 8.03
CA ILE A 577 27.14 34.40 8.28
C ILE A 577 26.91 32.93 8.67
N ARG A 578 27.85 32.33 9.42
CA ARG A 578 27.73 30.93 9.85
C ARG A 578 26.70 30.73 10.98
N ASN A 579 26.28 31.80 11.64
CA ASN A 579 25.49 31.72 12.88
C ASN A 579 24.00 32.06 12.74
N LEU A 580 23.54 32.67 11.64
CA LEU A 580 22.17 33.22 11.59
C LEU A 580 21.12 32.34 10.89
N ILE A 581 21.52 31.29 10.17
CA ILE A 581 20.58 30.43 9.41
C ILE A 581 20.38 29.06 10.07
N ASN A 582 21.15 28.73 11.11
CA ASN A 582 20.93 27.53 11.91
C ASN A 582 19.73 27.65 12.87
N SER A 583 19.09 28.83 12.96
CA SER A 583 18.05 29.17 13.94
C SER A 583 16.62 28.99 13.43
N ILE A 584 16.38 28.62 12.17
CA ILE A 584 15.02 28.42 11.65
C ILE A 584 14.61 26.95 11.83
N LYS A 585 14.09 26.61 13.02
CA LYS A 585 13.25 25.42 13.32
C LYS A 585 13.64 24.13 12.57
N HIS A 586 14.77 23.51 12.89
CA HIS A 586 15.20 22.27 12.22
C HIS A 586 15.09 21.03 13.10
N ASN A 587 14.42 20.00 12.56
CA ASN A 587 14.22 18.71 13.21
C ASN A 587 15.53 17.87 13.14
N PRO A 588 16.20 17.53 14.26
CA PRO A 588 17.50 16.86 14.27
C PRO A 588 17.50 15.47 13.60
N LEU A 589 16.33 14.83 13.48
CA LEU A 589 16.16 13.57 12.75
C LEU A 589 16.38 13.70 11.22
N LYS A 590 16.02 14.84 10.61
CA LYS A 590 16.23 15.09 9.17
C LYS A 590 17.70 15.38 8.83
N GLN A 591 18.46 15.99 9.74
CA GLN A 591 19.85 16.42 9.51
C GLN A 591 20.86 15.28 9.39
N GLN A 592 20.46 14.04 9.68
CA GLN A 592 21.39 12.93 9.68
C GLN A 592 21.57 12.25 8.32
N ARG A 593 20.67 12.43 7.34
CA ARG A 593 20.73 11.71 6.06
C ARG A 593 21.56 12.46 5.00
N PRO A 594 22.39 11.73 4.22
CA PRO A 594 22.94 12.23 2.97
C PRO A 594 21.84 12.80 2.07
N LYS A 595 22.05 14.01 1.55
CA LYS A 595 21.20 14.57 0.50
C LYS A 595 21.63 14.01 -0.85
N PHE A 596 20.68 13.74 -1.73
CA PHE A 596 20.96 13.49 -3.13
C PHE A 596 21.25 14.84 -3.77
N ILE A 597 22.36 14.97 -4.48
CA ILE A 597 22.86 16.27 -4.93
C ILE A 597 23.48 16.18 -6.32
N SER A 598 23.42 17.29 -7.05
CA SER A 598 24.17 17.48 -8.29
C SER A 598 24.63 18.93 -8.39
N LEU A 599 25.82 19.12 -8.96
CA LEU A 599 26.40 20.45 -9.15
C LEU A 599 25.66 21.17 -10.28
N TYR A 600 25.41 22.46 -10.10
CA TYR A 600 24.72 23.33 -11.06
C TYR A 600 25.49 24.64 -11.27
N SER A 601 25.64 25.09 -12.51
CA SER A 601 26.30 26.37 -12.84
C SER A 601 25.47 27.24 -13.78
N MET A 602 25.71 28.56 -13.71
CA MET A 602 25.27 29.48 -14.76
C MET A 602 26.31 29.42 -15.90
N GLY A 603 25.96 28.75 -17.00
CA GLY A 603 26.82 28.51 -18.15
C GLY A 603 27.73 27.28 -18.03
N GLU A 604 28.24 26.84 -19.19
CA GLU A 604 29.01 25.61 -19.42
C GLU A 604 30.37 25.56 -18.67
N ASN A 605 30.96 26.73 -18.38
CA ASN A 605 32.34 26.83 -17.91
C ASN A 605 32.43 26.82 -16.37
N CYS A 606 31.95 25.74 -15.73
CA CYS A 606 32.08 25.51 -14.28
C CYS A 606 33.45 24.96 -13.86
N GLY A 607 34.29 24.55 -14.81
CA GLY A 607 35.52 23.80 -14.54
C GLY A 607 35.26 22.35 -14.09
N LEU A 608 36.32 21.55 -14.02
CA LEU A 608 36.27 20.12 -13.66
C LEU A 608 36.30 19.96 -12.13
N ASN A 609 35.16 20.26 -11.52
CA ASN A 609 35.00 20.37 -10.08
C ASN A 609 34.32 19.13 -9.46
N PHE A 610 34.77 18.73 -8.28
CA PHE A 610 34.20 17.64 -7.51
C PHE A 610 33.42 18.18 -6.32
N LEU A 611 32.24 17.59 -6.09
CA LEU A 611 31.42 17.94 -4.96
C LEU A 611 31.75 17.05 -3.76
N LYS A 612 31.94 17.67 -2.60
CA LYS A 612 32.21 17.01 -1.33
C LYS A 612 31.08 17.30 -0.35
N GLN A 613 30.29 16.27 -0.07
CA GLN A 613 29.23 16.34 0.92
C GLN A 613 29.73 15.88 2.30
N LYS A 614 29.41 16.69 3.31
CA LYS A 614 29.55 16.42 4.75
C LYS A 614 28.17 16.47 5.39
N ILE A 615 28.04 16.00 6.63
CA ILE A 615 26.76 15.97 7.37
C ILE A 615 26.09 17.36 7.37
N ASN A 616 26.86 18.43 7.62
CA ASN A 616 26.33 19.79 7.76
C ASN A 616 26.81 20.76 6.68
N GLN A 617 27.51 20.30 5.64
CA GLN A 617 28.11 21.20 4.66
C GLN A 617 28.39 20.53 3.32
N ILE A 618 28.15 21.25 2.23
CA ILE A 618 28.60 20.89 0.88
C ILE A 618 29.74 21.83 0.48
N LYS A 619 30.81 21.25 -0.08
CA LYS A 619 31.99 21.99 -0.57
C LYS A 619 32.29 21.57 -2.00
N ILE A 620 32.87 22.49 -2.77
CA ILE A 620 33.50 22.15 -4.04
C ILE A 620 35.00 21.99 -3.83
N LYS A 621 35.59 21.07 -4.58
CA LYS A 621 37.03 20.84 -4.64
C LYS A 621 37.46 20.61 -6.08
N SER A 622 38.47 21.37 -6.51
CA SER A 622 39.26 21.02 -7.69
C SER A 622 40.36 20.02 -7.29
N ILE A 623 40.73 19.17 -8.24
CA ILE A 623 41.87 18.26 -8.14
C ILE A 623 43.05 18.90 -8.85
N ASP A 624 44.20 18.90 -8.19
CA ASP A 624 45.46 19.33 -8.79
C ASP A 624 45.96 18.18 -9.67
N THR A 625 46.16 18.43 -10.96
CA THR A 625 46.57 17.41 -11.93
C THR A 625 48.03 17.59 -12.30
N ASN A 626 48.79 16.50 -12.26
CA ASN A 626 50.15 16.44 -12.80
C ASN A 626 50.06 15.68 -14.12
N CYS A 627 49.84 16.41 -15.21
CA CYS A 627 49.68 15.81 -16.53
C CYS A 627 50.60 16.49 -17.54
N ASP A 628 51.51 15.70 -18.11
CA ASP A 628 52.47 16.18 -19.11
C ASP A 628 51.91 16.13 -20.53
N GLN A 629 50.81 15.42 -20.77
CA GLN A 629 50.15 15.30 -22.08
C GLN A 629 49.61 16.65 -22.56
N GLU A 630 49.99 17.07 -23.77
CA GLU A 630 49.60 18.35 -24.38
C GLU A 630 48.10 18.46 -24.64
N ASP A 631 47.47 17.42 -25.17
CA ASP A 631 46.04 17.43 -25.52
C ASP A 631 45.10 17.09 -24.36
N CYS A 632 45.62 17.00 -23.13
CA CYS A 632 44.79 16.67 -21.97
C CYS A 632 44.08 17.91 -21.42
N VAL A 633 42.79 17.76 -21.09
CA VAL A 633 41.96 18.82 -20.51
C VAL A 633 42.52 19.30 -19.16
N CYS A 634 43.39 18.53 -18.51
CA CYS A 634 44.20 18.97 -17.35
C CYS A 634 44.89 20.33 -17.56
N LYS A 635 45.37 20.63 -18.78
CA LYS A 635 46.07 21.87 -19.10
C LYS A 635 45.13 23.06 -19.32
N SER A 636 43.83 22.82 -19.51
CA SER A 636 42.82 23.87 -19.64
C SER A 636 42.56 24.53 -18.28
N LYS A 637 43.41 25.49 -17.90
CA LYS A 637 43.24 26.32 -16.70
C LYS A 637 42.11 27.34 -16.90
N LYS A 638 40.86 26.89 -16.99
CA LYS A 638 39.71 27.80 -16.88
C LYS A 638 39.44 28.11 -15.41
N LYS A 639 40.19 29.06 -14.85
CA LYS A 639 39.74 29.80 -13.67
C LYS A 639 38.55 30.67 -14.10
N LYS A 640 37.33 30.30 -13.70
CA LYS A 640 36.18 31.20 -13.68
C LYS A 640 35.57 31.21 -12.28
N SER A 641 35.00 32.36 -11.92
CA SER A 641 34.67 32.70 -10.54
C SER A 641 33.71 31.68 -9.91
N GLU A 642 34.02 31.23 -8.70
CA GLU A 642 33.13 30.38 -7.87
C GLU A 642 31.77 31.07 -7.54
N ILE A 643 31.58 32.30 -8.00
CA ILE A 643 30.51 33.22 -7.61
C ILE A 643 29.13 32.77 -8.11
N ASN A 644 29.06 31.86 -9.10
CA ASN A 644 27.80 31.40 -9.69
C ASN A 644 27.51 29.89 -9.51
N LEU A 645 28.21 29.20 -8.60
CA LEU A 645 28.04 27.76 -8.39
C LEU A 645 26.92 27.46 -7.39
N LYS A 646 26.01 26.58 -7.78
CA LYS A 646 24.87 26.13 -7.00
C LYS A 646 24.86 24.60 -6.94
N TYR A 647 24.07 24.02 -6.07
CA TYR A 647 23.78 22.59 -6.09
C TYR A 647 22.28 22.37 -5.99
N ALA A 648 21.78 21.46 -6.81
CA ALA A 648 20.45 20.89 -6.63
C ALA A 648 20.52 19.85 -5.50
N PHE A 649 19.47 19.75 -4.69
CA PHE A 649 19.35 18.71 -3.68
C PHE A 649 17.95 18.11 -3.60
N LEU A 650 17.88 16.86 -3.13
CA LEU A 650 16.66 16.15 -2.74
C LEU A 650 16.91 15.36 -1.44
N ASN A 651 15.99 15.52 -0.50
CA ASN A 651 15.81 14.74 0.70
C ASN A 651 14.54 13.90 0.50
N PRO A 652 14.64 12.61 0.13
CA PRO A 652 13.44 11.82 -0.11
C PRO A 652 12.67 11.64 1.20
N ILE A 653 11.34 11.78 1.12
CA ILE A 653 10.43 11.49 2.23
C ILE A 653 10.55 9.99 2.54
N GLU A 654 10.72 9.66 3.81
CA GLU A 654 10.93 8.28 4.25
C GLU A 654 9.67 7.44 4.04
N ILE A 655 9.75 6.45 3.14
CA ILE A 655 8.82 5.31 3.09
C ILE A 655 9.41 4.26 4.02
N LYS A 656 9.01 4.25 5.30
CA LYS A 656 9.41 3.19 6.21
C LYS A 656 8.69 1.91 5.81
N THR A 657 9.38 1.05 5.08
CA THR A 657 8.98 -0.36 5.02
C THR A 657 9.40 -0.99 6.34
N VAL A 658 8.43 -1.45 7.12
CA VAL A 658 8.69 -2.21 8.34
C VAL A 658 9.51 -3.43 7.95
N LYS A 659 10.77 -3.51 8.36
CA LYS A 659 11.53 -4.77 8.36
C LYS A 659 10.82 -5.70 9.35
N ARG A 660 9.87 -6.51 8.88
CA ARG A 660 9.41 -7.67 9.66
C ARG A 660 10.47 -8.75 9.48
N GLU A 661 11.23 -9.02 10.53
CA GLU A 661 11.92 -10.28 10.69
C GLU A 661 10.87 -11.39 10.58
N SER A 662 11.09 -12.34 9.67
CA SER A 662 10.23 -13.52 9.53
C SER A 662 10.22 -14.30 10.85
N PRO A 663 9.06 -14.60 11.46
CA PRO A 663 9.00 -15.38 12.71
C PRO A 663 9.42 -16.85 12.59
N TRP A 664 10.06 -17.27 11.49
CA TRP A 664 10.29 -18.68 11.16
C TRP A 664 11.76 -19.10 11.21
N LEU A 665 12.60 -18.43 12.00
CA LEU A 665 13.99 -18.87 12.24
C LEU A 665 14.32 -18.97 13.73
N LEU A 666 13.56 -19.78 14.47
CA LEU A 666 14.03 -20.43 15.70
C LEU A 666 13.44 -21.84 15.80
N ARG A 667 14.05 -22.78 15.06
CA ARG A 667 14.14 -24.19 15.47
C ARG A 667 15.53 -24.70 15.06
N ASN A 668 16.43 -24.74 16.04
CA ASN A 668 17.24 -25.90 16.32
C ASN A 668 16.92 -26.31 17.76
#